data_AF-B4LKS1-F1
#
_entry.id   AF-B4LKS1-F1
#
_cell.length_a   1.000
_cell.length_b   1.000
_cell.length_c   1.000
_cell.angle_alpha   90.00
_cell.angle_beta   90.00
_cell.angle_gamma   90.00
#
_symmetry.space_group_name_H-M   'P 1'
#
loop_
_entity.id
_entity.type
_entity.pdbx_description
1 polymer ?
#
loop_
_entity_poly.entity_id
_entity_poly.type
_entity_poly.pdbx_seq_one_letter_code
_entity_poly.pdbx_strand_id
1 'polypeptide(L)'
;MLNLGFMILCVLCAASTTWSTRTVDSHLGPKDLTRLQKVFVDGLSSNDLQAIFFASLNIETTDAATKEALCQKIVTLHAESKLNNFEKDYYLIGAHRNLRCTAKLAESLLSKVYSSLESELGTTQEIYYRVVTHKALGVQVSEAAQSKIVKRLQELLKRDDTLSGLGYAFNVAIQLGPSASFIANRIEDAVVQADEVDGKLLQFEGGLSITALILNGVFGVSKTFNKPAPVTSEQAVKFANYLLSRRSVQTAKGAHVLIEALKTISSTEKVAPICIQLIGNGQLESQSPTLNVAIVDLLGKPLSPAVQSLSAKISVKKDNSVLAEKIQLVSKSSDKTTYVADLSSLKPARGIYQADLNADGVYKQKLQFKVLGRVKVQTLELGIAESDASAATRKQSVSFPNKLKDTLSADSTQKLLLKALLVDESNNKPISVHQAFVRLYNQETDKEIIFVAEQDSSKAYKFDMDVGNQGKNFNYQNGLYNIYLTIGDASLSNSFEWLLADVQLKFNQPDRDIKPSFVRGPLPEIVHQFRVPDKRPPRIVSDIFTGLCITPLVLLFVFWAKLGINVSNFTLAPSTIGFHLGFGGILALFFVFWLQLNMFQTLRLLIPIAVFTFLCGNRLLRRLYAQRNAKNPAGAS
;
A
#
# COMPACT_ATOMS: atom_id res chain seq x y z
N MET A 1 -5.35 73.14 0.73
CA MET A 1 -6.46 73.78 0.00
C MET A 1 -6.06 73.90 -1.46
N LEU A 2 -6.47 72.94 -2.29
CA LEU A 2 -6.34 73.03 -3.74
C LEU A 2 -7.54 72.29 -4.36
N ASN A 3 -8.23 73.02 -5.22
CA ASN A 3 -9.46 72.64 -5.91
C ASN A 3 -9.22 71.66 -7.05
N LEU A 4 -10.16 70.72 -7.20
CA LEU A 4 -10.99 70.46 -8.38
C LEU A 4 -10.37 70.64 -9.78
N GLY A 5 -10.34 69.55 -10.56
CA GLY A 5 -10.43 69.61 -12.02
C GLY A 5 -9.65 68.54 -12.79
N PHE A 6 -10.32 67.45 -13.19
CA PHE A 6 -10.32 66.86 -14.56
C PHE A 6 -10.96 65.44 -14.49
N MET A 7 -12.20 65.26 -14.96
CA MET A 7 -12.58 64.88 -16.35
C MET A 7 -12.32 63.40 -16.69
N ILE A 8 -13.39 62.62 -16.56
CA ILE A 8 -13.95 61.67 -17.53
C ILE A 8 -12.99 61.31 -18.68
N LEU A 9 -12.56 60.04 -18.76
CA LEU A 9 -12.25 59.42 -20.05
C LEU A 9 -12.40 57.88 -20.01
N CYS A 10 -13.29 57.42 -20.91
CA CYS A 10 -13.35 56.10 -21.53
C CYS A 10 -13.81 54.90 -20.70
N VAL A 11 -15.13 54.82 -20.56
CA VAL A 11 -15.85 53.60 -20.98
C VAL A 11 -15.54 53.39 -22.46
N LEU A 12 -14.66 52.45 -22.77
CA LEU A 12 -14.55 51.86 -24.09
C LEU A 12 -14.49 50.35 -23.90
N CYS A 13 -15.53 49.72 -24.41
CA CYS A 13 -15.67 48.29 -24.58
C CYS A 13 -14.37 47.68 -25.12
N ALA A 14 -13.65 46.98 -24.27
CA ALA A 14 -13.17 45.67 -24.63
C ALA A 14 -13.98 44.69 -23.78
N ALA A 15 -15.13 44.28 -24.32
CA ALA A 15 -15.58 42.93 -24.09
C ALA A 15 -14.44 42.05 -24.59
N SER A 16 -13.47 41.74 -23.73
CA SER A 16 -12.69 40.54 -23.91
C SER A 16 -13.74 39.45 -23.91
N THR A 17 -13.98 38.87 -25.09
CA THR A 17 -14.65 37.59 -25.17
C THR A 17 -13.80 36.66 -24.32
N THR A 18 -14.20 36.47 -23.06
CA THR A 18 -13.66 35.48 -22.15
C THR A 18 -14.00 34.15 -22.79
N TRP A 19 -13.11 33.70 -23.68
CA TRP A 19 -13.18 32.38 -24.29
C TRP A 19 -12.92 31.36 -23.19
N SER A 20 -13.94 31.06 -22.39
CA SER A 20 -13.91 30.01 -21.39
C SER A 20 -13.82 28.65 -22.09
N THR A 21 -12.79 27.88 -21.74
CA THR A 21 -12.55 26.53 -22.24
C THR A 21 -13.66 25.59 -21.73
N ARG A 22 -14.54 25.11 -22.62
CA ARG A 22 -15.69 24.26 -22.25
C ARG A 22 -15.34 22.77 -22.15
N THR A 23 -14.17 22.44 -21.61
CA THR A 23 -13.63 21.07 -21.63
C THR A 23 -13.25 20.58 -20.25
N VAL A 24 -13.37 19.27 -20.03
CA VAL A 24 -12.90 18.57 -18.84
C VAL A 24 -11.87 17.50 -19.21
N ASP A 25 -11.01 17.15 -18.26
CA ASP A 25 -9.91 16.19 -18.46
C ASP A 25 -10.32 14.73 -18.25
N SER A 26 -11.55 14.48 -17.79
CA SER A 26 -12.04 13.13 -17.49
C SER A 26 -13.54 13.01 -17.71
N HIS A 27 -14.03 11.77 -17.76
CA HIS A 27 -15.45 11.44 -17.84
C HIS A 27 -15.73 10.18 -17.01
N LEU A 28 -16.99 9.78 -16.87
CA LEU A 28 -17.33 8.46 -16.31
C LEU A 28 -17.01 7.35 -17.32
N GLY A 29 -15.81 6.78 -17.21
CA GLY A 29 -15.36 5.71 -18.09
C GLY A 29 -15.98 4.35 -17.77
N PRO A 30 -15.76 3.32 -18.61
CA PRO A 30 -16.34 1.98 -18.41
C PRO A 30 -16.07 1.38 -17.03
N LYS A 31 -14.85 1.55 -16.50
CA LYS A 31 -14.49 1.08 -15.16
C LYS A 31 -15.29 1.77 -14.05
N ASP A 32 -15.53 3.08 -14.19
CA ASP A 32 -16.33 3.84 -13.24
C ASP A 32 -17.79 3.39 -13.31
N LEU A 33 -18.33 3.18 -14.51
CA LEU A 33 -19.69 2.68 -14.72
C LEU A 33 -19.88 1.28 -14.12
N THR A 34 -18.94 0.35 -14.32
CA THR A 34 -18.99 -0.99 -13.69
C THR A 34 -18.98 -0.89 -12.16
N ARG A 35 -18.17 0.01 -11.59
CA ARG A 35 -18.16 0.25 -10.14
C ARG A 35 -19.50 0.80 -9.65
N LEU A 36 -20.06 1.81 -10.32
CA LEU A 36 -21.34 2.38 -9.95
C LEU A 36 -22.48 1.36 -10.10
N GLN A 37 -22.43 0.51 -11.14
CA GLN A 37 -23.36 -0.59 -11.31
C GLN A 37 -23.31 -1.56 -10.11
N LYS A 38 -22.11 -1.90 -9.62
CA LYS A 38 -21.96 -2.71 -8.40
C LYS A 38 -22.59 -2.03 -7.18
N VAL A 39 -22.38 -0.72 -6.99
CA VAL A 39 -23.00 0.04 -5.89
C VAL A 39 -24.53 -0.07 -5.92
N PHE A 40 -25.14 -0.05 -7.11
CA PHE A 40 -26.59 -0.23 -7.23
C PHE A 40 -27.02 -1.68 -6.95
N VAL A 41 -26.28 -2.70 -7.40
CA VAL A 41 -26.57 -4.10 -7.08
C VAL A 41 -26.51 -4.36 -5.57
N ASP A 42 -25.48 -3.84 -4.90
CA ASP A 42 -25.33 -3.92 -3.45
C ASP A 42 -26.47 -3.15 -2.75
N GLY A 43 -26.87 -2.00 -3.31
CA GLY A 43 -28.01 -1.20 -2.85
C GLY A 43 -29.35 -1.94 -2.89
N LEU A 44 -29.65 -2.68 -3.96
CA LEU A 44 -30.84 -3.53 -4.06
C LEU A 44 -30.86 -4.62 -2.99
N SER A 45 -29.68 -5.14 -2.62
CA SER A 45 -29.53 -6.21 -1.63
C SER A 45 -29.54 -5.71 -0.18
N SER A 46 -29.40 -4.40 0.03
CA SER A 46 -29.32 -3.77 1.35
C SER A 46 -30.62 -3.88 2.17
N ASN A 47 -30.52 -3.59 3.47
CA ASN A 47 -31.67 -3.48 4.38
C ASN A 47 -32.06 -2.01 4.63
N ASP A 48 -31.72 -1.11 3.71
CA ASP A 48 -32.08 0.30 3.77
C ASP A 48 -33.06 0.63 2.64
N LEU A 49 -34.25 1.13 3.02
CA LEU A 49 -35.30 1.49 2.07
C LEU A 49 -34.84 2.58 1.08
N GLN A 50 -34.04 3.54 1.55
CA GLN A 50 -33.52 4.60 0.69
C GLN A 50 -32.54 4.04 -0.35
N ALA A 51 -31.61 3.17 0.06
CA ALA A 51 -30.68 2.52 -0.85
C ALA A 51 -31.38 1.68 -1.92
N ILE A 52 -32.41 0.90 -1.56
CA ILE A 52 -33.20 0.11 -2.53
C ILE A 52 -33.91 1.03 -3.52
N PHE A 53 -34.53 2.12 -3.06
CA PHE A 53 -35.17 3.10 -3.94
C PHE A 53 -34.21 3.65 -4.99
N PHE A 54 -33.06 4.19 -4.57
CA PHE A 54 -32.10 4.76 -5.52
C PHE A 54 -31.47 3.72 -6.42
N ALA A 55 -31.29 2.48 -5.95
CA ALA A 55 -30.81 1.41 -6.81
C ALA A 55 -31.84 1.00 -7.88
N SER A 56 -33.12 0.93 -7.53
CA SER A 56 -34.22 0.60 -8.45
C SER A 56 -34.43 1.64 -9.56
N LEU A 57 -33.95 2.88 -9.39
CA LEU A 57 -33.97 3.90 -10.44
C LEU A 57 -32.94 3.65 -11.56
N ASN A 58 -31.89 2.87 -11.27
CA ASN A 58 -30.75 2.69 -12.18
C ASN A 58 -30.58 1.25 -12.66
N ILE A 59 -31.26 0.28 -12.04
CA ILE A 59 -31.26 -1.14 -12.42
C ILE A 59 -32.69 -1.61 -12.67
N GLU A 60 -32.91 -2.28 -13.81
CA GLU A 60 -34.15 -2.99 -14.09
C GLU A 60 -34.02 -4.46 -13.66
N THR A 61 -34.89 -4.92 -12.76
CA THR A 61 -34.91 -6.32 -12.29
C THR A 61 -35.76 -7.17 -13.24
N THR A 62 -35.12 -8.04 -14.02
CA THR A 62 -35.80 -8.92 -14.98
C THR A 62 -36.25 -10.26 -14.39
N ASP A 63 -35.64 -10.70 -13.28
CA ASP A 63 -36.02 -11.95 -12.61
C ASP A 63 -37.28 -11.77 -11.75
N ALA A 64 -38.31 -12.58 -12.01
CA ALA A 64 -39.60 -12.46 -11.37
C ALA A 64 -39.56 -12.81 -9.87
N ALA A 65 -38.76 -13.80 -9.48
CA ALA A 65 -38.64 -14.24 -8.09
C ALA A 65 -37.94 -13.18 -7.22
N THR A 66 -36.82 -12.65 -7.71
CA THR A 66 -36.08 -11.56 -7.05
C THR A 66 -36.94 -10.30 -6.93
N LYS A 67 -37.70 -9.98 -7.97
CA LYS A 67 -38.62 -8.85 -7.97
C LYS A 67 -39.71 -8.99 -6.90
N GLU A 68 -40.37 -10.13 -6.81
CA GLU A 68 -41.41 -10.37 -5.80
C GLU A 68 -40.83 -10.28 -4.37
N ALA A 69 -39.66 -10.89 -4.13
CA ALA A 69 -38.98 -10.81 -2.84
C ALA A 69 -38.62 -9.36 -2.46
N LEU A 70 -38.12 -8.56 -3.41
CA LEU A 70 -37.82 -7.14 -3.18
C LEU A 70 -39.10 -6.33 -2.90
N CYS A 71 -40.19 -6.58 -3.62
CA CYS A 71 -41.48 -5.92 -3.40
C CYS A 71 -42.04 -6.18 -2.00
N GLN A 72 -41.90 -7.40 -1.48
CA GLN A 72 -42.28 -7.73 -0.10
C GLN A 72 -41.32 -7.06 0.90
N LYS A 73 -40.02 -7.11 0.62
CA LYS A 73 -38.97 -6.52 1.48
C LYS A 73 -39.16 -5.02 1.70
N ILE A 74 -39.46 -4.24 0.66
CA ILE A 74 -39.63 -2.77 0.80
C ILE A 74 -40.82 -2.41 1.69
N VAL A 75 -41.88 -3.23 1.72
CA VAL A 75 -43.05 -3.02 2.61
C VAL A 75 -42.66 -3.26 4.06
N THR A 76 -41.91 -4.33 4.34
CA THR A 76 -41.38 -4.60 5.69
C THR A 76 -40.44 -3.48 6.15
N LEU A 77 -39.50 -3.07 5.29
CA LEU A 77 -38.55 -2.01 5.61
C LEU A 77 -39.22 -0.64 5.82
N HIS A 78 -40.37 -0.36 5.20
CA HIS A 78 -41.14 0.85 5.48
C HIS A 78 -41.67 0.90 6.91
N ALA A 79 -42.10 -0.24 7.45
CA ALA A 79 -42.54 -0.32 8.85
C ALA A 79 -41.36 -0.17 9.83
N GLU A 80 -40.20 -0.73 9.49
CA GLU A 80 -38.99 -0.72 10.34
C GLU A 80 -38.16 0.57 10.23
N SER A 81 -38.33 1.35 9.15
CA SER A 81 -37.52 2.53 8.87
C SER A 81 -37.71 3.65 9.90
N LYS A 82 -36.59 4.23 10.34
CA LYS A 82 -36.52 5.40 11.23
C LYS A 82 -36.61 6.75 10.49
N LEU A 83 -36.82 6.74 9.18
CA LEU A 83 -36.98 7.96 8.38
C LEU A 83 -38.27 8.69 8.74
N ASN A 84 -38.32 9.98 8.42
CA ASN A 84 -39.56 10.75 8.55
C ASN A 84 -40.68 10.11 7.73
N ASN A 85 -41.92 10.22 8.20
CA ASN A 85 -43.07 9.60 7.53
C ASN A 85 -43.14 9.93 6.03
N PHE A 86 -42.98 11.22 5.67
CA PHE A 86 -43.00 11.64 4.27
C PHE A 86 -41.84 11.08 3.43
N GLU A 87 -40.68 10.81 4.01
CA GLU A 87 -39.52 10.25 3.30
C GLU A 87 -39.69 8.76 3.06
N LYS A 88 -40.09 7.99 4.08
CA LYS A 88 -40.33 6.56 3.91
C LYS A 88 -41.51 6.30 2.97
N ASP A 89 -42.56 7.11 3.02
CA ASP A 89 -43.69 7.02 2.08
C ASP A 89 -43.21 7.27 0.63
N TYR A 90 -42.38 8.29 0.41
CA TYR A 90 -41.76 8.58 -0.87
C TYR A 90 -40.90 7.41 -1.38
N TYR A 91 -40.00 6.89 -0.56
CA TYR A 91 -39.11 5.79 -0.96
C TYR A 91 -39.88 4.49 -1.22
N LEU A 92 -40.89 4.17 -0.41
CA LEU A 92 -41.74 2.99 -0.61
C LEU A 92 -42.51 3.08 -1.93
N ILE A 93 -43.26 4.16 -2.14
CA ILE A 93 -44.10 4.35 -3.34
C ILE A 93 -43.23 4.42 -4.59
N GLY A 94 -42.11 5.14 -4.51
CA GLY A 94 -41.15 5.24 -5.58
C GLY A 94 -40.53 3.87 -5.93
N ALA A 95 -40.07 3.11 -4.94
CA ALA A 95 -39.46 1.79 -5.16
C ALA A 95 -40.49 0.79 -5.70
N HIS A 96 -41.72 0.81 -5.16
CA HIS A 96 -42.83 -0.02 -5.63
C HIS A 96 -43.12 0.22 -7.12
N ARG A 97 -43.14 1.49 -7.54
CA ARG A 97 -43.30 1.89 -8.94
C ARG A 97 -42.10 1.47 -9.81
N ASN A 98 -40.88 1.73 -9.36
CA ASN A 98 -39.66 1.43 -10.13
C ASN A 98 -39.48 -0.07 -10.36
N LEU A 99 -39.72 -0.88 -9.32
CA LEU A 99 -39.68 -2.34 -9.38
C LEU A 99 -40.89 -2.93 -10.13
N ARG A 100 -41.92 -2.11 -10.43
CA ARG A 100 -43.18 -2.51 -11.06
C ARG A 100 -43.90 -3.62 -10.27
N CYS A 101 -44.01 -3.46 -8.96
CA CYS A 101 -44.62 -4.45 -8.07
C CYS A 101 -46.11 -4.68 -8.43
N THR A 102 -46.56 -5.93 -8.38
CA THR A 102 -47.94 -6.34 -8.71
C THR A 102 -48.90 -6.22 -7.52
N ALA A 103 -48.41 -6.42 -6.30
CA ALA A 103 -49.19 -6.27 -5.08
C ALA A 103 -49.67 -4.82 -4.91
N LYS A 104 -50.94 -4.62 -4.57
CA LYS A 104 -51.48 -3.28 -4.30
C LYS A 104 -50.94 -2.75 -2.97
N LEU A 105 -50.62 -1.46 -2.94
CA LEU A 105 -50.30 -0.75 -1.70
C LEU A 105 -51.54 -0.65 -0.80
N ALA A 106 -51.33 -0.64 0.51
CA ALA A 106 -52.41 -0.55 1.49
C ALA A 106 -53.23 0.74 1.30
N GLU A 107 -54.56 0.61 1.33
CA GLU A 107 -55.47 1.74 1.12
C GLU A 107 -55.34 2.82 2.21
N SER A 108 -55.00 2.41 3.44
CA SER A 108 -54.70 3.31 4.55
C SER A 108 -53.44 4.17 4.32
N LEU A 109 -52.44 3.64 3.62
CA LEU A 109 -51.26 4.40 3.23
C LEU A 109 -51.62 5.42 2.14
N LEU A 110 -52.38 4.99 1.12
CA LEU A 110 -52.79 5.85 0.01
C LEU A 110 -53.66 7.01 0.50
N SER A 111 -54.64 6.77 1.36
CA SER A 111 -55.50 7.82 1.93
C SER A 111 -54.71 8.83 2.77
N LYS A 112 -53.73 8.36 3.55
CA LYS A 112 -52.80 9.22 4.30
C LYS A 112 -51.93 10.06 3.37
N VAL A 113 -51.40 9.47 2.30
CA VAL A 113 -50.62 10.22 1.30
C VAL A 113 -51.52 11.27 0.66
N TYR A 114 -52.71 10.93 0.16
CA TYR A 114 -53.60 11.91 -0.50
C TYR A 114 -53.96 13.10 0.38
N SER A 115 -54.32 12.87 1.64
CA SER A 115 -54.63 13.93 2.61
C SER A 115 -53.41 14.71 3.11
N SER A 116 -52.18 14.22 2.88
CA SER A 116 -50.97 14.87 3.38
C SER A 116 -50.74 16.28 2.81
N LEU A 117 -51.19 16.59 1.58
CA LEU A 117 -51.08 17.96 1.04
C LEU A 117 -52.08 18.94 1.69
N GLU A 118 -53.13 18.42 2.32
CA GLU A 118 -54.15 19.20 3.03
C GLU A 118 -53.76 19.50 4.48
N SER A 119 -52.84 18.72 5.05
CA SER A 119 -52.25 18.98 6.38
C SER A 119 -51.25 20.17 6.37
N GLU A 120 -50.74 20.54 7.54
CA GLU A 120 -49.70 21.57 7.64
C GLU A 120 -48.40 21.09 6.99
N LEU A 121 -47.75 21.97 6.22
CA LEU A 121 -46.49 21.69 5.51
C LEU A 121 -45.37 22.45 6.23
N GLY A 122 -44.51 21.72 6.93
CA GLY A 122 -43.53 22.27 7.86
C GLY A 122 -42.23 22.74 7.22
N THR A 123 -41.71 22.00 6.23
CA THR A 123 -40.42 22.31 5.59
C THR A 123 -40.49 22.17 4.06
N THR A 124 -39.55 22.81 3.36
CA THR A 124 -39.39 22.70 1.89
C THR A 124 -39.08 21.26 1.46
N GLN A 125 -38.26 20.54 2.24
CA GLN A 125 -37.97 19.12 2.06
C GLN A 125 -39.24 18.26 2.16
N GLU A 126 -40.08 18.49 3.16
CA GLU A 126 -41.35 17.77 3.32
C GLU A 126 -42.29 18.02 2.14
N ILE A 127 -42.41 19.28 1.69
CA ILE A 127 -43.20 19.64 0.50
C ILE A 127 -42.69 18.89 -0.73
N TYR A 128 -41.37 18.86 -0.93
CA TYR A 128 -40.75 18.13 -2.04
C TYR A 128 -41.15 16.65 -2.04
N TYR A 129 -40.92 15.94 -0.94
CA TYR A 129 -41.23 14.52 -0.90
C TYR A 129 -42.72 14.24 -1.08
N ARG A 130 -43.61 15.02 -0.46
CA ARG A 130 -45.07 14.84 -0.61
C ARG A 130 -45.54 15.11 -2.04
N VAL A 131 -45.13 16.22 -2.66
CA VAL A 131 -45.53 16.58 -4.04
C VAL A 131 -45.03 15.55 -5.04
N VAL A 132 -43.76 15.12 -4.95
CA VAL A 132 -43.21 14.12 -5.86
C VAL A 132 -43.87 12.76 -5.63
N THR A 133 -44.22 12.40 -4.40
CA THR A 133 -44.96 11.16 -4.09
C THR A 133 -46.36 11.17 -4.72
N HIS A 134 -47.12 12.26 -4.62
CA HIS A 134 -48.44 12.38 -5.29
C HIS A 134 -48.32 12.23 -6.80
N LYS A 135 -47.33 12.90 -7.41
CA LYS A 135 -47.06 12.78 -8.84
C LYS A 135 -46.62 11.36 -9.21
N ALA A 136 -45.89 10.67 -8.34
CA ALA A 136 -45.48 9.29 -8.56
C ALA A 136 -46.67 8.32 -8.61
N LEU A 137 -47.74 8.59 -7.85
CA LEU A 137 -49.02 7.85 -7.87
C LEU A 137 -49.90 8.19 -9.08
N GLY A 138 -49.49 9.12 -9.95
CA GLY A 138 -50.25 9.51 -11.14
C GLY A 138 -51.43 10.44 -10.84
N VAL A 139 -51.55 10.96 -9.62
CA VAL A 139 -52.63 11.88 -9.23
C VAL A 139 -52.19 13.32 -9.48
N GLN A 140 -53.04 14.10 -10.14
CA GLN A 140 -52.80 15.53 -10.34
C GLN A 140 -53.06 16.30 -9.05
N VAL A 141 -52.17 17.24 -8.73
CA VAL A 141 -52.34 18.15 -7.59
C VAL A 141 -53.42 19.17 -7.96
N SER A 142 -54.51 19.22 -7.19
CA SER A 142 -55.62 20.16 -7.43
C SER A 142 -55.16 21.62 -7.35
N GLU A 143 -55.81 22.53 -8.08
CA GLU A 143 -55.45 23.96 -8.09
C GLU A 143 -55.47 24.60 -6.69
N ALA A 144 -56.41 24.17 -5.84
CA ALA A 144 -56.49 24.60 -4.44
C ALA A 144 -55.25 24.15 -3.64
N ALA A 145 -54.82 22.89 -3.80
CA ALA A 145 -53.61 22.39 -3.16
C ALA A 145 -52.35 23.06 -3.72
N GLN A 146 -52.27 23.30 -5.03
CA GLN A 146 -51.16 24.04 -5.64
C GLN A 146 -51.03 25.45 -5.06
N SER A 147 -52.14 26.18 -4.96
CA SER A 147 -52.15 27.54 -4.39
C SER A 147 -51.67 27.55 -2.93
N LYS A 148 -52.11 26.55 -2.14
CA LYS A 148 -51.66 26.37 -0.76
C LYS A 148 -50.15 26.07 -0.68
N ILE A 149 -49.64 25.16 -1.52
CA ILE A 149 -48.22 24.81 -1.58
C ILE A 149 -47.38 26.03 -1.96
N VAL A 150 -47.79 26.77 -2.99
CA VAL A 150 -47.10 27.99 -3.45
C VAL A 150 -47.02 29.03 -2.34
N LYS A 151 -48.16 29.34 -1.69
CA LYS A 151 -48.19 30.28 -0.56
C LYS A 151 -47.25 29.83 0.56
N ARG A 152 -47.27 28.53 0.89
CA ARG A 152 -46.42 28.00 1.95
C ARG A 152 -44.94 28.00 1.59
N LEU A 153 -44.58 27.68 0.35
CA LEU A 153 -43.20 27.79 -0.14
C LEU A 153 -42.69 29.24 -0.04
N GLN A 154 -43.52 30.22 -0.37
CA GLN A 154 -43.17 31.63 -0.21
C GLN A 154 -42.94 32.03 1.26
N GLU A 155 -43.75 31.51 2.18
CA GLU A 155 -43.57 31.74 3.62
C GLU A 155 -42.29 31.09 4.16
N LEU A 156 -42.02 29.85 3.76
CA LEU A 156 -40.84 29.10 4.21
C LEU A 156 -39.55 29.69 3.65
N LEU A 157 -39.49 30.02 2.36
CA LEU A 157 -38.31 30.63 1.72
C LEU A 157 -38.04 32.09 2.14
N LYS A 158 -38.94 32.71 2.92
CA LYS A 158 -38.67 33.99 3.61
C LYS A 158 -38.00 33.78 4.96
N ARG A 159 -38.15 32.62 5.58
CA ARG A 159 -37.63 32.29 6.91
C ARG A 159 -36.37 31.43 6.85
N ASP A 160 -36.29 30.56 5.86
CA ASP A 160 -35.22 29.60 5.63
C ASP A 160 -34.71 29.76 4.19
N ASP A 161 -33.57 30.43 4.04
CA ASP A 161 -32.89 30.66 2.75
C ASP A 161 -31.66 29.75 2.58
N THR A 162 -31.69 28.57 3.21
CA THR A 162 -30.62 27.59 3.06
C THR A 162 -30.58 27.00 1.65
N LEU A 163 -29.38 26.62 1.20
CA LEU A 163 -29.14 26.00 -0.10
C LEU A 163 -29.96 24.71 -0.32
N SER A 164 -30.13 23.91 0.74
CA SER A 164 -30.98 22.71 0.71
C SER A 164 -32.46 23.10 0.51
N GLY A 165 -32.93 24.12 1.21
CA GLY A 165 -34.30 24.63 1.08
C GLY A 165 -34.62 25.14 -0.32
N LEU A 166 -33.71 25.94 -0.90
CA LEU A 166 -33.80 26.41 -2.29
C LEU A 166 -33.77 25.23 -3.27
N GLY A 167 -32.86 24.28 -3.10
CA GLY A 167 -32.76 23.09 -3.94
C GLY A 167 -34.05 22.28 -3.98
N TYR A 168 -34.68 22.03 -2.82
CA TYR A 168 -35.98 21.34 -2.76
C TYR A 168 -37.09 22.16 -3.42
N ALA A 169 -37.13 23.48 -3.20
CA ALA A 169 -38.10 24.37 -3.82
C ALA A 169 -37.98 24.39 -5.36
N PHE A 170 -36.76 24.40 -5.91
CA PHE A 170 -36.53 24.32 -7.35
C PHE A 170 -37.13 23.06 -7.94
N ASN A 171 -36.87 21.91 -7.30
CA ASN A 171 -37.38 20.63 -7.78
C ASN A 171 -38.91 20.51 -7.62
N VAL A 172 -39.52 21.17 -6.64
CA VAL A 172 -40.99 21.31 -6.55
C VAL A 172 -41.55 22.19 -7.67
N ALA A 173 -40.88 23.31 -7.98
CA ALA A 173 -41.33 24.22 -9.02
C ALA A 173 -41.45 23.53 -10.38
N ILE A 174 -40.51 22.63 -10.69
CA ILE A 174 -40.53 21.79 -11.90
C ILE A 174 -41.82 20.95 -11.97
N GLN A 175 -42.30 20.43 -10.83
CA GLN A 175 -43.50 19.58 -10.76
C GLN A 175 -44.82 20.37 -10.81
N LEU A 176 -44.82 21.60 -10.30
CA LEU A 176 -45.99 22.47 -10.25
C LEU A 176 -46.19 23.34 -11.50
N GLY A 177 -45.13 23.53 -12.31
CA GLY A 177 -45.20 24.30 -13.54
C GLY A 177 -45.49 25.79 -13.30
N PRO A 178 -46.31 26.45 -14.13
CA PRO A 178 -46.50 27.92 -14.13
C PRO A 178 -46.84 28.53 -12.76
N SER A 179 -47.60 27.82 -11.92
CA SER A 179 -48.00 28.24 -10.57
C SER A 179 -46.83 28.57 -9.65
N ALA A 180 -45.65 28.01 -9.90
CA ALA A 180 -44.44 28.19 -9.09
C ALA A 180 -43.36 29.07 -9.76
N SER A 181 -43.72 29.85 -10.79
CA SER A 181 -42.79 30.67 -11.58
C SER A 181 -41.96 31.69 -10.76
N PHE A 182 -42.44 32.12 -9.59
CA PHE A 182 -41.70 33.03 -8.69
C PHE A 182 -40.34 32.45 -8.26
N ILE A 183 -40.22 31.13 -8.21
CA ILE A 183 -38.99 30.42 -7.82
C ILE A 183 -37.88 30.65 -8.86
N ALA A 184 -38.23 30.88 -10.13
CA ALA A 184 -37.24 31.14 -11.17
C ALA A 184 -36.41 32.41 -10.92
N ASN A 185 -36.92 33.35 -10.11
CA ASN A 185 -36.19 34.56 -9.73
C ASN A 185 -35.19 34.33 -8.58
N ARG A 186 -35.26 33.17 -7.89
CA ARG A 186 -34.37 32.80 -6.77
C ARG A 186 -33.21 31.89 -7.19
N ILE A 187 -33.13 31.54 -8.48
CA ILE A 187 -32.06 30.68 -9.02
C ILE A 187 -30.70 31.37 -8.86
N GLU A 188 -30.63 32.67 -9.15
CA GLU A 188 -29.39 33.45 -9.06
C GLU A 188 -28.87 33.47 -7.62
N ASP A 189 -29.76 33.67 -6.64
CA ASP A 189 -29.44 33.61 -5.21
C ASP A 189 -28.74 32.30 -4.81
N ALA A 190 -29.16 31.17 -5.39
CA ALA A 190 -28.50 29.90 -5.14
C ALA A 190 -27.15 29.80 -5.84
N VAL A 191 -27.04 30.18 -7.12
CA VAL A 191 -25.81 29.99 -7.90
C VAL A 191 -24.65 30.85 -7.39
N VAL A 192 -24.92 32.05 -6.88
CA VAL A 192 -23.86 32.94 -6.33
C VAL A 192 -23.25 32.41 -5.03
N GLN A 193 -23.91 31.48 -4.35
CA GLN A 193 -23.42 30.83 -3.13
C GLN A 193 -22.57 29.58 -3.41
N ALA A 194 -22.18 29.34 -4.66
CA ALA A 194 -21.28 28.23 -4.99
C ALA A 194 -19.86 28.51 -4.48
N ASP A 195 -19.30 27.56 -3.76
CA ASP A 195 -17.93 27.61 -3.25
C ASP A 195 -16.94 27.18 -4.32
N GLU A 196 -15.95 28.03 -4.58
CA GLU A 196 -14.83 27.72 -5.45
C GLU A 196 -13.68 27.08 -4.70
N VAL A 197 -13.20 25.93 -5.19
CA VAL A 197 -12.05 25.21 -4.63
C VAL A 197 -10.93 25.15 -5.67
N ASP A 198 -9.76 25.65 -5.29
CA ASP A 198 -8.50 25.65 -6.05
C ASP A 198 -8.60 26.20 -7.49
N GLY A 199 -9.55 27.10 -7.76
CA GLY A 199 -9.74 27.65 -9.11
C GLY A 199 -10.37 26.68 -10.12
N LYS A 200 -10.67 25.44 -9.72
CA LYS A 200 -10.96 24.32 -10.62
C LYS A 200 -12.29 23.64 -10.39
N LEU A 201 -12.83 23.73 -9.18
CA LEU A 201 -14.04 23.04 -8.76
C LEU A 201 -15.05 24.06 -8.22
N LEU A 202 -16.32 23.83 -8.51
CA LEU A 202 -17.43 24.51 -7.85
C LEU A 202 -18.32 23.48 -7.19
N GLN A 203 -18.71 23.76 -5.96
CA GLN A 203 -19.62 22.93 -5.18
C GLN A 203 -20.52 23.81 -4.32
N PHE A 204 -21.55 23.22 -3.73
CA PHE A 204 -22.36 23.86 -2.71
C PHE A 204 -22.08 23.24 -1.34
N GLU A 205 -22.25 24.02 -0.28
CA GLU A 205 -22.21 23.53 1.10
C GLU A 205 -23.22 22.38 1.28
N GLY A 206 -22.75 21.24 1.82
CA GLY A 206 -23.52 19.99 1.87
C GLY A 206 -23.13 18.93 0.82
N GLY A 207 -22.11 19.22 0.00
CA GLY A 207 -21.40 18.23 -0.81
C GLY A 207 -22.20 17.73 -2.01
N LEU A 208 -21.92 16.48 -2.45
CA LEU A 208 -22.46 15.91 -3.69
C LEU A 208 -23.99 15.94 -3.76
N SER A 209 -24.67 15.61 -2.66
CA SER A 209 -26.15 15.51 -2.66
C SER A 209 -26.81 16.87 -2.85
N ILE A 210 -26.37 17.90 -2.11
CA ILE A 210 -26.90 19.25 -2.24
C ILE A 210 -26.49 19.87 -3.57
N THR A 211 -25.25 19.63 -4.00
CA THR A 211 -24.77 20.14 -5.29
C THR A 211 -25.58 19.57 -6.46
N ALA A 212 -25.84 18.27 -6.46
CA ALA A 212 -26.68 17.63 -7.47
C ALA A 212 -28.13 18.14 -7.41
N LEU A 213 -28.72 18.26 -6.20
CA LEU A 213 -30.08 18.76 -5.99
C LEU A 213 -30.27 20.15 -6.58
N ILE A 214 -29.33 21.06 -6.30
CA ILE A 214 -29.37 22.44 -6.79
C ILE A 214 -29.14 22.47 -8.29
N LEU A 215 -28.11 21.81 -8.83
CA LEU A 215 -27.85 21.83 -10.28
C LEU A 215 -29.03 21.27 -11.08
N ASN A 216 -29.61 20.15 -10.65
CA ASN A 216 -30.81 19.58 -11.26
C ASN A 216 -32.00 20.56 -11.18
N GLY A 217 -32.17 21.22 -10.04
CA GLY A 217 -33.18 22.24 -9.83
C GLY A 217 -32.98 23.47 -10.74
N VAL A 218 -31.79 24.06 -10.74
CA VAL A 218 -31.45 25.26 -11.51
C VAL A 218 -31.67 25.05 -13.00
N PHE A 219 -31.10 23.99 -13.57
CA PHE A 219 -31.26 23.70 -15.00
C PHE A 219 -32.69 23.24 -15.33
N GLY A 220 -33.33 22.48 -14.44
CA GLY A 220 -34.71 22.05 -14.60
C GLY A 220 -35.70 23.21 -14.59
N VAL A 221 -35.59 24.14 -13.64
CA VAL A 221 -36.41 25.36 -13.58
C VAL A 221 -36.16 26.23 -14.81
N SER A 222 -34.89 26.43 -15.18
CA SER A 222 -34.52 27.19 -16.38
C SER A 222 -35.18 26.63 -17.64
N LYS A 223 -35.18 25.30 -17.79
CA LYS A 223 -35.84 24.60 -18.90
C LYS A 223 -37.37 24.73 -18.83
N THR A 224 -37.98 24.49 -17.67
CA THR A 224 -39.44 24.52 -17.49
C THR A 224 -40.05 25.90 -17.75
N PHE A 225 -39.35 26.97 -17.36
CA PHE A 225 -39.85 28.35 -17.51
C PHE A 225 -39.21 29.11 -18.69
N ASN A 226 -38.44 28.41 -19.55
CA ASN A 226 -37.74 28.98 -20.70
C ASN A 226 -36.90 30.23 -20.37
N LYS A 227 -36.21 30.21 -19.23
CA LYS A 227 -35.27 31.25 -18.79
C LYS A 227 -33.82 30.74 -18.93
N PRO A 228 -32.84 31.60 -19.25
CA PRO A 228 -31.44 31.18 -19.23
C PRO A 228 -31.01 30.84 -17.80
N ALA A 229 -30.32 29.70 -17.63
CA ALA A 229 -29.70 29.37 -16.36
C ALA A 229 -28.56 30.37 -16.07
N PRO A 230 -28.47 30.94 -14.85
CA PRO A 230 -27.42 31.88 -14.47
C PRO A 230 -26.09 31.16 -14.17
N VAL A 231 -25.75 30.14 -14.96
CA VAL A 231 -24.50 29.37 -14.85
C VAL A 231 -23.70 29.62 -16.12
N THR A 232 -22.51 30.19 -15.98
CA THR A 232 -21.59 30.42 -17.10
C THR A 232 -20.94 29.09 -17.55
N SER A 233 -20.34 29.08 -18.75
CA SER A 233 -19.66 27.87 -19.25
C SER A 233 -18.43 27.49 -18.41
N GLU A 234 -17.72 28.47 -17.83
CA GLU A 234 -16.63 28.22 -16.90
C GLU A 234 -17.14 27.56 -15.61
N GLN A 235 -18.23 28.09 -15.04
CA GLN A 235 -18.85 27.50 -13.86
C GLN A 235 -19.34 26.07 -14.15
N ALA A 236 -19.94 25.82 -15.31
CA ALA A 236 -20.36 24.49 -15.72
C ALA A 236 -19.19 23.48 -15.78
N VAL A 237 -18.03 23.91 -16.26
CA VAL A 237 -16.79 23.10 -16.25
C VAL A 237 -16.33 22.82 -14.81
N LYS A 238 -16.32 23.83 -13.94
CA LYS A 238 -15.92 23.67 -12.53
C LYS A 238 -16.88 22.73 -11.76
N PHE A 239 -18.19 22.82 -12.00
CA PHE A 239 -19.17 21.88 -11.46
C PHE A 239 -18.99 20.46 -12.01
N ALA A 240 -18.74 20.32 -13.31
CA ALA A 240 -18.47 19.02 -13.92
C ALA A 240 -17.20 18.37 -13.33
N ASN A 241 -16.11 19.13 -13.18
CA ASN A 241 -14.89 18.65 -12.53
C ASN A 241 -15.15 18.20 -11.07
N TYR A 242 -15.94 18.97 -10.31
CA TYR A 242 -16.34 18.58 -8.97
C TYR A 242 -17.09 17.25 -8.95
N LEU A 243 -18.11 17.10 -9.78
CA LEU A 243 -18.89 15.86 -9.88
C LEU A 243 -18.01 14.67 -10.30
N LEU A 244 -17.16 14.84 -11.31
CA LEU A 244 -16.23 13.82 -11.77
C LEU A 244 -15.20 13.43 -10.69
N SER A 245 -14.80 14.36 -9.82
CA SER A 245 -13.95 14.04 -8.64
C SER A 245 -14.64 13.10 -7.64
N ARG A 246 -15.98 13.00 -7.69
CA ARG A 246 -16.81 12.15 -6.82
C ARG A 246 -17.24 10.83 -7.48
N ARG A 247 -16.66 10.46 -8.63
CA ARG A 247 -16.93 9.20 -9.36
C ARG A 247 -16.79 7.91 -8.53
N SER A 248 -16.08 7.96 -7.40
CA SER A 248 -15.85 6.83 -6.49
C SER A 248 -16.85 6.71 -5.34
N VAL A 249 -18.02 7.35 -5.46
CA VAL A 249 -19.11 7.25 -4.48
C VAL A 249 -19.57 5.81 -4.28
N GLN A 250 -19.86 5.46 -3.03
CA GLN A 250 -20.14 4.07 -2.59
C GLN A 250 -21.59 3.84 -2.15
N THR A 251 -22.43 4.89 -2.15
CA THR A 251 -23.85 4.78 -1.75
C THR A 251 -24.75 4.84 -2.98
N ALA A 252 -25.84 4.08 -3.00
CA ALA A 252 -26.80 4.08 -4.11
C ALA A 252 -27.37 5.49 -4.37
N LYS A 253 -27.73 6.22 -3.31
CA LYS A 253 -28.14 7.63 -3.41
C LYS A 253 -27.08 8.48 -4.10
N GLY A 254 -25.84 8.42 -3.59
CA GLY A 254 -24.74 9.22 -4.12
C GLY A 254 -24.40 8.90 -5.58
N ALA A 255 -24.42 7.62 -5.95
CA ALA A 255 -24.22 7.17 -7.32
C ALA A 255 -25.31 7.70 -8.26
N HIS A 256 -26.59 7.62 -7.85
CA HIS A 256 -27.69 8.12 -8.66
C HIS A 256 -27.62 9.63 -8.87
N VAL A 257 -27.49 10.42 -7.79
CA VAL A 257 -27.49 11.88 -7.89
C VAL A 257 -26.26 12.40 -8.65
N LEU A 258 -25.13 11.69 -8.60
CA LEU A 258 -23.96 11.98 -9.42
C LEU A 258 -24.26 11.82 -10.92
N ILE A 259 -24.79 10.66 -11.30
CA ILE A 259 -25.12 10.37 -12.70
C ILE A 259 -26.18 11.34 -13.21
N GLU A 260 -27.19 11.63 -12.39
CA GLU A 260 -28.25 12.57 -12.73
C GLU A 260 -27.71 13.98 -12.95
N ALA A 261 -26.88 14.50 -12.03
CA ALA A 261 -26.29 15.83 -12.17
C ALA A 261 -25.40 15.94 -13.41
N LEU A 262 -24.56 14.93 -13.68
CA LEU A 262 -23.73 14.89 -14.89
C LEU A 262 -24.59 14.86 -16.16
N LYS A 263 -25.69 14.08 -16.16
CA LYS A 263 -26.64 14.04 -17.28
C LYS A 263 -27.30 15.40 -17.50
N THR A 264 -27.74 16.07 -16.44
CA THR A 264 -28.37 17.39 -16.52
C THR A 264 -27.43 18.42 -17.14
N ILE A 265 -26.20 18.55 -16.61
CA ILE A 265 -25.20 19.48 -17.13
C ILE A 265 -24.87 19.16 -18.59
N SER A 266 -24.65 17.89 -18.90
CA SER A 266 -24.31 17.42 -20.26
C SER A 266 -25.42 17.67 -21.28
N SER A 267 -26.69 17.74 -20.84
CA SER A 267 -27.84 18.01 -21.72
C SER A 267 -28.11 19.49 -21.99
N THR A 268 -27.35 20.40 -21.36
CA THR A 268 -27.58 21.84 -21.46
C THR A 268 -26.71 22.46 -22.56
N GLU A 269 -27.14 22.38 -23.82
CA GLU A 269 -26.38 22.74 -25.02
C GLU A 269 -25.60 24.07 -24.94
N LYS A 270 -26.16 25.10 -24.29
CA LYS A 270 -25.53 26.43 -24.19
C LYS A 270 -24.24 26.45 -23.36
N VAL A 271 -24.10 25.56 -22.38
CA VAL A 271 -22.98 25.57 -21.41
C VAL A 271 -22.36 24.20 -21.15
N ALA A 272 -22.87 23.14 -21.80
CA ALA A 272 -22.43 21.77 -21.61
C ALA A 272 -20.92 21.61 -21.88
N PRO A 273 -20.14 21.15 -20.89
CA PRO A 273 -18.75 20.80 -21.09
C PRO A 273 -18.62 19.42 -21.73
N ILE A 274 -17.54 19.21 -22.47
CA ILE A 274 -17.18 17.92 -23.07
C ILE A 274 -15.86 17.41 -22.53
N CYS A 275 -15.64 16.11 -22.56
CA CYS A 275 -14.36 15.51 -22.21
C CYS A 275 -13.49 15.40 -23.46
N ILE A 276 -12.29 15.95 -23.41
CA ILE A 276 -11.25 15.76 -24.43
C ILE A 276 -10.02 15.20 -23.72
N GLN A 277 -9.65 13.95 -24.01
CA GLN A 277 -8.54 13.26 -23.36
C GLN A 277 -7.75 12.40 -24.34
N LEU A 278 -6.50 12.07 -24.00
CA LEU A 278 -5.69 11.12 -24.75
C LEU A 278 -6.21 9.69 -24.56
N ILE A 279 -6.18 8.91 -25.64
CA ILE A 279 -6.40 7.45 -25.55
C ILE A 279 -5.06 6.80 -25.22
N GLY A 280 -5.04 5.99 -24.16
CA GLY A 280 -3.83 5.34 -23.66
C GLY A 280 -2.99 6.26 -22.77
N ASN A 281 -1.68 6.02 -22.72
CA ASN A 281 -0.73 6.72 -21.85
C ASN A 281 -0.05 7.93 -22.53
N GLY A 282 -0.51 8.32 -23.73
CA GLY A 282 0.08 9.41 -24.49
C GLY A 282 1.50 9.13 -25.00
N GLN A 283 1.94 7.86 -25.05
CA GLN A 283 3.22 7.48 -25.64
C GLN A 283 3.02 7.01 -27.08
N LEU A 284 3.66 7.68 -28.02
CA LEU A 284 3.58 7.40 -29.45
C LEU A 284 4.87 6.74 -29.91
N GLU A 285 4.75 5.73 -30.77
CA GLU A 285 5.91 5.10 -31.40
C GLU A 285 6.49 6.02 -32.49
N SER A 286 7.82 6.12 -32.58
CA SER A 286 8.48 6.92 -33.62
C SER A 286 8.21 6.44 -35.05
N GLN A 287 7.97 5.13 -35.24
CA GLN A 287 7.68 4.55 -36.56
C GLN A 287 6.24 4.78 -37.04
N SER A 288 5.32 5.03 -36.10
CA SER A 288 3.88 5.21 -36.36
C SER A 288 3.27 6.24 -35.40
N PRO A 289 3.74 7.51 -35.42
CA PRO A 289 3.38 8.51 -34.42
C PRO A 289 1.94 9.01 -34.63
N THR A 290 0.97 8.24 -34.12
CA THR A 290 -0.47 8.51 -34.24
C THR A 290 -1.05 9.04 -32.93
N LEU A 291 -1.52 10.29 -32.93
CA LEU A 291 -2.15 10.90 -31.77
C LEU A 291 -3.63 10.53 -31.74
N ASN A 292 -4.01 9.71 -30.75
CA ASN A 292 -5.38 9.26 -30.55
C ASN A 292 -6.04 10.04 -29.40
N VAL A 293 -7.16 10.70 -29.69
CA VAL A 293 -7.91 11.54 -28.75
C VAL A 293 -9.35 11.04 -28.67
N ALA A 294 -9.87 10.92 -27.45
CA ALA A 294 -11.27 10.64 -27.20
C ALA A 294 -12.02 11.96 -26.95
N ILE A 295 -13.13 12.15 -27.66
CA ILE A 295 -14.07 13.25 -27.45
C ILE A 295 -15.44 12.66 -27.12
N VAL A 296 -15.88 12.88 -25.89
CA VAL A 296 -17.12 12.30 -25.34
C VAL A 296 -17.83 13.31 -24.44
N ASP A 297 -19.10 13.02 -24.16
CA ASP A 297 -19.83 13.69 -23.10
C ASP A 297 -19.30 13.29 -21.70
N LEU A 298 -19.86 13.88 -20.63
CA LEU A 298 -19.42 13.57 -19.26
C LEU A 298 -19.70 12.12 -18.83
N LEU A 299 -20.54 11.40 -19.57
CA LEU A 299 -20.97 10.02 -19.34
C LEU A 299 -20.26 9.01 -20.29
N GLY A 300 -19.29 9.47 -21.10
CA GLY A 300 -18.56 8.63 -22.03
C GLY A 300 -19.31 8.29 -23.33
N LYS A 301 -20.40 8.99 -23.64
CA LYS A 301 -21.19 8.80 -24.87
C LYS A 301 -20.72 9.72 -25.98
N PRO A 302 -20.96 9.36 -27.26
CA PRO A 302 -20.68 10.24 -28.39
C PRO A 302 -21.54 11.52 -28.30
N LEU A 303 -20.97 12.64 -28.72
CA LEU A 303 -21.65 13.92 -28.76
C LEU A 303 -22.76 13.94 -29.82
N SER A 304 -23.85 14.65 -29.51
CA SER A 304 -24.98 14.89 -30.41
C SER A 304 -25.38 16.36 -30.32
N PRO A 305 -25.06 17.21 -31.31
CA PRO A 305 -24.39 16.88 -32.59
C PRO A 305 -22.91 16.51 -32.43
N ALA A 306 -22.36 15.78 -33.40
CA ALA A 306 -20.94 15.42 -33.42
C ALA A 306 -20.06 16.63 -33.77
N VAL A 307 -18.81 16.61 -33.32
CA VAL A 307 -17.80 17.63 -33.65
C VAL A 307 -17.59 17.67 -35.15
N GLN A 308 -17.69 18.85 -35.76
CA GLN A 308 -17.56 19.01 -37.21
C GLN A 308 -16.12 19.28 -37.63
N SER A 309 -15.38 20.01 -36.80
CA SER A 309 -14.01 20.44 -37.06
C SER A 309 -13.16 20.25 -35.82
N LEU A 310 -12.07 19.49 -35.94
CA LEU A 310 -11.11 19.26 -34.87
C LEU A 310 -9.71 19.45 -35.39
N SER A 311 -9.00 20.42 -34.83
CA SER A 311 -7.60 20.68 -35.17
C SER A 311 -6.73 20.81 -33.93
N ALA A 312 -5.45 20.51 -34.08
CA ALA A 312 -4.46 20.69 -33.04
C ALA A 312 -3.25 21.48 -33.54
N LYS A 313 -2.76 22.40 -32.71
CA LYS A 313 -1.42 22.98 -32.84
C LYS A 313 -0.44 22.14 -32.01
N ILE A 314 0.65 21.69 -32.62
CA ILE A 314 1.65 20.84 -31.96
C ILE A 314 2.92 21.64 -31.70
N SER A 315 3.34 21.67 -30.43
CA SER A 315 4.60 22.30 -30.00
C SER A 315 5.46 21.34 -29.18
N VAL A 316 6.77 21.57 -29.20
CA VAL A 316 7.74 20.86 -28.36
C VAL A 316 7.71 21.50 -26.97
N LYS A 317 7.51 20.71 -25.92
CA LYS A 317 7.36 21.25 -24.55
C LYS A 317 8.64 21.90 -24.00
N LYS A 318 9.81 21.48 -24.49
CA LYS A 318 11.12 21.94 -23.97
C LYS A 318 11.40 23.41 -24.29
N ASP A 319 11.07 23.85 -25.50
CA ASP A 319 11.42 25.16 -26.05
C ASP A 319 10.22 25.91 -26.65
N ASN A 320 9.01 25.33 -26.57
CA ASN A 320 7.79 25.82 -27.19
C ASN A 320 7.87 26.03 -28.71
N SER A 321 8.86 25.41 -29.38
CA SER A 321 8.94 25.44 -30.84
C SER A 321 7.73 24.75 -31.45
N VAL A 322 7.14 25.37 -32.46
CA VAL A 322 5.94 24.85 -33.12
C VAL A 322 6.36 23.85 -34.19
N LEU A 323 5.92 22.60 -34.06
CA LEU A 323 6.13 21.56 -35.06
C LEU A 323 5.06 21.63 -36.16
N ALA A 324 3.83 21.98 -35.80
CA ALA A 324 2.74 22.21 -36.75
C ALA A 324 1.74 23.22 -36.19
N GLU A 325 1.39 24.24 -36.98
CA GLU A 325 0.39 25.24 -36.60
C GLU A 325 -1.04 24.69 -36.63
N LYS A 326 -1.32 23.73 -37.53
CA LYS A 326 -2.64 23.11 -37.66
C LYS A 326 -2.55 21.71 -38.23
N ILE A 327 -2.96 20.72 -37.46
CA ILE A 327 -3.18 19.33 -37.91
C ILE A 327 -4.64 19.00 -37.70
N GLN A 328 -5.29 18.42 -38.72
CA GLN A 328 -6.67 17.97 -38.62
C GLN A 328 -6.71 16.57 -37.99
N LEU A 329 -7.59 16.38 -37.02
CA LEU A 329 -7.87 15.08 -36.44
C LEU A 329 -9.15 14.53 -37.08
N VAL A 330 -9.07 13.32 -37.62
CA VAL A 330 -10.19 12.69 -38.34
C VAL A 330 -10.87 11.67 -37.44
N SER A 331 -12.19 11.68 -37.40
CA SER A 331 -12.97 10.67 -36.67
C SER A 331 -12.77 9.29 -37.27
N LYS A 332 -12.54 8.28 -36.42
CA LYS A 332 -12.43 6.89 -36.86
C LYS A 332 -13.80 6.39 -37.29
N SER A 333 -13.93 5.90 -38.53
CA SER A 333 -15.22 5.49 -39.13
C SER A 333 -16.03 4.49 -38.31
N SER A 334 -15.36 3.64 -37.52
CA SER A 334 -15.98 2.65 -36.63
C SER A 334 -16.43 3.20 -35.28
N ASP A 335 -15.88 4.34 -34.83
CA ASP A 335 -16.08 4.87 -33.49
C ASP A 335 -16.16 6.41 -33.50
N LYS A 336 -17.38 6.91 -33.29
CA LYS A 336 -17.69 8.35 -33.28
C LYS A 336 -17.05 9.11 -32.11
N THR A 337 -16.44 8.43 -31.14
CA THR A 337 -15.77 9.04 -29.98
C THR A 337 -14.27 9.22 -30.19
N THR A 338 -13.67 8.50 -31.14
CA THR A 338 -12.22 8.49 -31.36
C THR A 338 -11.82 9.35 -32.55
N TYR A 339 -10.84 10.21 -32.35
CA TYR A 339 -10.24 11.08 -33.36
C TYR A 339 -8.74 10.85 -33.43
N VAL A 340 -8.21 10.79 -34.65
CA VAL A 340 -6.82 10.41 -34.91
C VAL A 340 -6.12 11.49 -35.74
N ALA A 341 -4.92 11.88 -35.32
CA ALA A 341 -3.98 12.63 -36.14
C ALA A 341 -2.73 11.78 -36.41
N ASP A 342 -2.40 11.59 -37.69
CA ASP A 342 -1.13 11.00 -38.11
C ASP A 342 -0.05 12.09 -38.16
N LEU A 343 1.01 11.93 -37.37
CA LEU A 343 2.11 12.89 -37.28
C LEU A 343 3.33 12.45 -38.11
N SER A 344 3.22 11.38 -38.90
CA SER A 344 4.35 10.80 -39.65
C SER A 344 5.00 11.80 -40.61
N SER A 345 4.20 12.69 -41.22
CA SER A 345 4.69 13.75 -42.13
C SER A 345 5.62 14.76 -41.45
N LEU A 346 5.47 14.94 -40.13
CA LEU A 346 6.27 15.89 -39.34
C LEU A 346 7.59 15.31 -38.85
N LYS A 347 7.77 13.98 -38.95
CA LYS A 347 8.95 13.25 -38.46
C LYS A 347 9.38 13.71 -37.06
N PRO A 348 8.46 13.67 -36.06
CA PRO A 348 8.76 14.18 -34.73
C PRO A 348 9.92 13.40 -34.11
N ALA A 349 10.92 14.11 -33.60
CA ALA A 349 12.01 13.50 -32.85
C ALA A 349 11.54 13.01 -31.47
N ARG A 350 12.33 12.15 -30.83
CA ARG A 350 12.12 11.75 -29.43
C ARG A 350 11.95 12.99 -28.54
N GLY A 351 10.85 13.06 -27.78
CA GLY A 351 10.59 14.23 -26.95
C GLY A 351 9.19 14.26 -26.34
N ILE A 352 8.94 15.30 -25.55
CA ILE A 352 7.64 15.61 -24.96
C ILE A 352 7.04 16.77 -25.76
N TYR A 353 5.79 16.60 -26.17
CA TYR A 353 5.05 17.52 -27.00
C TYR A 353 3.75 17.94 -26.31
N GLN A 354 3.22 19.08 -26.74
CA GLN A 354 1.91 19.60 -26.34
C GLN A 354 1.05 19.75 -27.60
N ALA A 355 -0.17 19.22 -27.54
CA ALA A 355 -1.22 19.41 -28.52
C ALA A 355 -2.26 20.39 -27.93
N ASP A 356 -2.32 21.59 -28.51
CA ASP A 356 -3.38 22.56 -28.22
C ASP A 356 -4.54 22.29 -29.19
N LEU A 357 -5.55 21.57 -28.72
CA LEU A 357 -6.73 21.20 -29.49
C LEU A 357 -7.77 22.32 -29.52
N ASN A 358 -8.43 22.43 -30.66
CA ASN A 358 -9.57 23.30 -30.89
C ASN A 358 -10.64 22.53 -31.67
N ALA A 359 -11.78 22.29 -31.02
CA ALA A 359 -12.96 21.66 -31.58
C ALA A 359 -14.06 22.71 -31.79
N ASP A 360 -14.50 22.88 -33.04
CA ASP A 360 -15.56 23.81 -33.48
C ASP A 360 -15.38 25.28 -33.04
N GLY A 361 -14.17 25.70 -32.69
CA GLY A 361 -13.87 27.05 -32.21
C GLY A 361 -14.27 27.30 -30.75
N VAL A 362 -15.06 26.41 -30.16
CA VAL A 362 -15.68 26.55 -28.84
C VAL A 362 -14.93 25.76 -27.77
N TYR A 363 -14.51 24.55 -28.10
CA TYR A 363 -13.87 23.64 -27.15
C TYR A 363 -12.36 23.67 -27.34
N LYS A 364 -11.62 24.11 -26.33
CA LYS A 364 -10.16 24.22 -26.38
C LYS A 364 -9.56 23.42 -25.25
N GLN A 365 -8.59 22.54 -25.55
CA GLN A 365 -7.94 21.67 -24.57
C GLN A 365 -6.45 21.53 -24.85
N LYS A 366 -5.64 21.39 -23.81
CA LYS A 366 -4.18 21.14 -23.93
C LYS A 366 -3.84 19.72 -23.48
N LEU A 367 -3.31 18.91 -24.39
CA LEU A 367 -2.90 17.53 -24.09
C LEU A 367 -1.38 17.38 -24.23
N GLN A 368 -0.75 16.67 -23.30
CA GLN A 368 0.69 16.39 -23.38
C GLN A 368 0.90 14.93 -23.77
N PHE A 369 1.74 14.71 -24.79
CA PHE A 369 2.09 13.39 -25.27
C PHE A 369 3.60 13.28 -25.48
N LYS A 370 4.11 12.07 -25.63
CA LYS A 370 5.52 11.76 -25.76
C LYS A 370 5.73 10.94 -27.02
N VAL A 371 6.72 11.31 -27.83
CA VAL A 371 7.18 10.47 -28.93
C VAL A 371 8.38 9.69 -28.43
N LEU A 372 8.26 8.37 -28.44
CA LEU A 372 9.30 7.44 -28.01
C LEU A 372 10.36 7.31 -29.09
N GLY A 373 11.63 7.38 -28.70
CA GLY A 373 12.75 7.05 -29.58
C GLY A 373 12.99 5.55 -29.65
N ARG A 374 13.75 5.12 -30.66
CA ARG A 374 14.22 3.73 -30.77
C ARG A 374 15.75 3.74 -30.73
N VAL A 375 16.33 3.02 -29.77
CA VAL A 375 17.78 2.99 -29.59
C VAL A 375 18.40 1.94 -30.52
N LYS A 376 19.51 2.30 -31.16
CA LYS A 376 20.34 1.41 -31.97
C LYS A 376 21.76 1.43 -31.43
N VAL A 377 22.33 0.24 -31.22
CA VAL A 377 23.76 0.11 -30.91
C VAL A 377 24.54 0.33 -32.21
N GLN A 378 25.29 1.42 -32.30
CA GLN A 378 26.10 1.72 -33.49
C GLN A 378 27.41 0.93 -33.46
N THR A 379 28.11 0.99 -32.33
CA THR A 379 29.35 0.25 -32.09
C THR A 379 29.40 -0.20 -30.64
N LEU A 380 29.84 -1.43 -30.40
CA LEU A 380 30.23 -1.89 -29.07
C LEU A 380 31.59 -2.57 -29.14
N GLU A 381 32.49 -2.16 -28.25
CA GLU A 381 33.81 -2.73 -28.06
C GLU A 381 33.92 -3.25 -26.62
N LEU A 382 34.41 -4.48 -26.48
CA LEU A 382 34.71 -5.11 -25.20
C LEU A 382 36.18 -5.53 -25.20
N GLY A 383 36.91 -5.32 -24.12
CA GLY A 383 38.32 -5.66 -24.06
C GLY A 383 38.88 -5.76 -22.65
N ILE A 384 40.11 -6.25 -22.59
CA ILE A 384 40.89 -6.33 -21.35
C ILE A 384 42.15 -5.48 -21.54
N ALA A 385 42.52 -4.74 -20.49
CA ALA A 385 43.74 -3.95 -20.42
C ALA A 385 44.49 -4.20 -19.12
N GLU A 386 45.80 -3.99 -19.12
CA GLU A 386 46.59 -3.93 -17.89
C GLU A 386 46.24 -2.68 -17.08
N SER A 387 46.22 -2.80 -15.75
CA SER A 387 45.84 -1.70 -14.86
C SER A 387 46.84 -0.53 -14.87
N ASP A 388 48.12 -0.82 -15.08
CA ASP A 388 49.26 0.10 -14.88
C ASP A 388 49.95 0.58 -16.17
N ALA A 389 49.54 0.13 -17.36
CA ALA A 389 50.28 0.38 -18.61
C ALA A 389 49.49 1.11 -19.69
N SER A 390 50.19 1.99 -20.43
CA SER A 390 49.79 2.54 -21.74
C SER A 390 49.83 1.49 -22.87
N ALA A 391 49.61 0.21 -22.54
CA ALA A 391 49.69 -0.91 -23.46
C ALA A 391 48.46 -0.94 -24.39
N ALA A 392 48.66 -1.45 -25.61
CA ALA A 392 47.61 -1.54 -26.62
C ALA A 392 46.43 -2.39 -26.10
N THR A 393 45.26 -1.77 -26.02
CA THR A 393 44.02 -2.40 -25.55
C THR A 393 43.57 -3.45 -26.57
N ARG A 394 43.48 -4.73 -26.19
CA ARG A 394 42.87 -5.75 -27.04
C ARG A 394 41.35 -5.62 -26.95
N LYS A 395 40.77 -4.80 -27.83
CA LYS A 395 39.32 -4.64 -27.96
C LYS A 395 38.78 -5.52 -29.07
N GLN A 396 37.66 -6.17 -28.79
CA GLN A 396 36.88 -6.95 -29.73
C GLN A 396 35.54 -6.27 -29.93
N SER A 397 35.15 -6.07 -31.19
CA SER A 397 33.83 -5.50 -31.49
C SER A 397 32.76 -6.59 -31.45
N VAL A 398 31.63 -6.27 -30.82
CA VAL A 398 30.47 -7.16 -30.75
C VAL A 398 29.29 -6.49 -31.45
N SER A 399 28.68 -7.21 -32.40
CA SER A 399 27.49 -6.74 -33.12
C SER A 399 26.22 -7.12 -32.37
N PHE A 400 25.32 -6.18 -32.10
CA PHE A 400 24.01 -6.48 -31.53
C PHE A 400 23.16 -7.33 -32.49
N PRO A 401 22.41 -8.37 -32.03
CA PRO A 401 22.28 -8.90 -30.67
C PRO A 401 23.13 -10.16 -30.42
N ASN A 402 24.30 -10.29 -31.06
CA ASN A 402 25.14 -11.48 -30.96
C ASN A 402 26.00 -11.46 -29.69
N LYS A 403 26.36 -12.64 -29.19
CA LYS A 403 27.33 -12.82 -28.10
C LYS A 403 28.74 -13.00 -28.68
N LEU A 404 29.75 -12.49 -27.99
CA LEU A 404 31.16 -12.75 -28.30
C LEU A 404 31.46 -14.26 -28.17
N LYS A 405 32.13 -14.83 -29.17
CA LYS A 405 32.44 -16.27 -29.22
C LYS A 405 33.54 -16.66 -28.24
N ASP A 406 34.54 -15.81 -28.09
CA ASP A 406 35.69 -16.06 -27.23
C ASP A 406 35.37 -15.68 -25.79
N THR A 407 35.75 -16.54 -24.84
CA THR A 407 35.69 -16.24 -23.41
C THR A 407 36.84 -15.31 -23.04
N LEU A 408 36.54 -14.17 -22.43
CA LEU A 408 37.53 -13.25 -21.91
C LEU A 408 38.06 -13.76 -20.56
N SER A 409 39.32 -13.49 -20.22
CA SER A 409 39.85 -13.82 -18.89
C SER A 409 40.63 -12.65 -18.34
N ALA A 410 40.19 -12.15 -17.17
CA ALA A 410 40.81 -11.02 -16.50
C ALA A 410 41.21 -11.41 -15.07
N ASP A 411 42.44 -11.07 -14.70
CA ASP A 411 42.94 -11.23 -13.33
C ASP A 411 43.00 -9.91 -12.57
N SER A 412 43.44 -9.96 -11.31
CA SER A 412 43.55 -8.80 -10.41
C SER A 412 44.41 -7.63 -10.91
N THR A 413 45.29 -7.86 -11.90
CA THR A 413 46.18 -6.84 -12.47
C THR A 413 45.60 -6.18 -13.71
N GLN A 414 44.41 -6.63 -14.13
CA GLN A 414 43.75 -6.23 -15.36
C GLN A 414 42.41 -5.52 -15.12
N LYS A 415 41.97 -4.80 -16.15
CA LYS A 415 40.72 -4.05 -16.21
C LYS A 415 39.85 -4.58 -17.33
N LEU A 416 38.57 -4.75 -17.05
CA LEU A 416 37.54 -5.02 -18.04
C LEU A 416 36.99 -3.70 -18.58
N LEU A 417 37.05 -3.53 -19.89
CA LEU A 417 36.68 -2.30 -20.58
C LEU A 417 35.54 -2.56 -21.55
N LEU A 418 34.50 -1.73 -21.48
CA LEU A 418 33.41 -1.71 -22.44
C LEU A 418 33.21 -0.27 -22.94
N LYS A 419 33.03 -0.12 -24.25
CA LYS A 419 32.65 1.15 -24.87
C LYS A 419 31.52 0.91 -25.86
N ALA A 420 30.36 1.54 -25.63
CA ALA A 420 29.17 1.41 -26.46
C ALA A 420 28.68 2.78 -26.94
N LEU A 421 28.56 2.96 -28.26
CA LEU A 421 27.93 4.13 -28.86
C LEU A 421 26.48 3.80 -29.20
N LEU A 422 25.57 4.47 -28.51
CA LEU A 422 24.13 4.35 -28.74
C LEU A 422 23.66 5.54 -29.57
N VAL A 423 22.86 5.27 -30.61
CA VAL A 423 22.25 6.31 -31.45
C VAL A 423 20.75 6.14 -31.53
N ASP A 424 20.03 7.23 -31.81
CA ASP A 424 18.62 7.18 -32.15
C ASP A 424 18.48 6.67 -33.60
N GLU A 425 17.67 5.63 -33.80
CA GLU A 425 17.47 4.99 -35.11
C GLU A 425 16.89 5.96 -36.15
N SER A 426 16.14 6.99 -35.71
CA SER A 426 15.46 7.93 -36.62
C SER A 426 16.40 8.96 -37.26
N ASN A 427 17.46 9.37 -36.55
CA ASN A 427 18.33 10.48 -36.98
C ASN A 427 19.84 10.17 -36.89
N ASN A 428 20.21 8.97 -36.43
CA ASN A 428 21.58 8.50 -36.21
C ASN A 428 22.44 9.41 -35.30
N LYS A 429 21.82 10.25 -34.46
CA LYS A 429 22.54 11.09 -33.49
C LYS A 429 22.74 10.32 -32.18
N PRO A 430 23.85 10.56 -31.46
CA PRO A 430 24.08 9.95 -30.15
C PRO A 430 22.93 10.21 -29.19
N ILE A 431 22.46 9.15 -28.54
CA ILE A 431 21.31 9.18 -27.65
C ILE A 431 21.76 8.96 -26.19
N SER A 432 21.27 9.82 -25.29
CA SER A 432 21.41 9.60 -23.85
C SER A 432 20.19 8.84 -23.34
N VAL A 433 20.44 7.76 -22.62
CA VAL A 433 19.44 6.94 -21.94
C VAL A 433 19.53 7.16 -20.43
N HIS A 434 18.42 6.99 -19.73
CA HIS A 434 18.36 7.08 -18.28
C HIS A 434 19.10 5.94 -17.57
N GLN A 435 19.04 4.72 -18.12
CA GLN A 435 19.70 3.53 -17.59
C GLN A 435 20.61 2.92 -18.65
N ALA A 436 21.90 2.87 -18.35
CA ALA A 436 22.90 2.12 -19.08
C ALA A 436 23.73 1.35 -18.06
N PHE A 437 23.42 0.07 -17.87
CA PHE A 437 24.02 -0.76 -16.84
C PHE A 437 24.79 -1.92 -17.45
N VAL A 438 25.95 -2.21 -16.87
CA VAL A 438 26.73 -3.41 -17.15
C VAL A 438 26.58 -4.35 -15.97
N ARG A 439 25.91 -5.47 -16.18
CA ARG A 439 25.62 -6.48 -15.16
C ARG A 439 26.54 -7.67 -15.37
N LEU A 440 27.27 -8.06 -14.33
CA LEU A 440 28.07 -9.27 -14.28
C LEU A 440 27.34 -10.31 -13.43
N TYR A 441 26.95 -11.42 -14.03
CA TYR A 441 26.15 -12.47 -13.39
C TYR A 441 26.92 -13.80 -13.35
N ASN A 442 27.00 -14.42 -12.17
CA ASN A 442 27.60 -15.74 -11.99
C ASN A 442 26.48 -16.79 -11.83
N GLN A 443 26.39 -17.70 -12.80
CA GLN A 443 25.34 -18.72 -12.87
C GLN A 443 25.41 -19.74 -11.73
N GLU A 444 26.62 -20.09 -11.27
CA GLU A 444 26.81 -21.12 -10.24
C GLU A 444 26.39 -20.64 -8.85
N THR A 445 26.60 -19.36 -8.57
CA THR A 445 26.30 -18.75 -7.25
C THR A 445 24.99 -17.97 -7.23
N ASP A 446 24.34 -17.78 -8.38
CA ASP A 446 23.17 -16.92 -8.59
C ASP A 446 23.37 -15.49 -8.05
N LYS A 447 24.58 -14.95 -8.22
CA LYS A 447 24.93 -13.60 -7.79
C LYS A 447 25.18 -12.69 -8.97
N GLU A 448 24.81 -11.43 -8.79
CA GLU A 448 25.03 -10.38 -9.77
C GLU A 448 25.64 -9.12 -9.14
N ILE A 449 26.44 -8.43 -9.94
CA ILE A 449 26.96 -7.10 -9.64
C ILE A 449 26.60 -6.20 -10.82
N ILE A 450 26.05 -5.02 -10.53
CA ILE A 450 25.63 -4.06 -11.55
C ILE A 450 26.49 -2.81 -11.44
N PHE A 451 27.07 -2.40 -12.56
CA PHE A 451 27.80 -1.15 -12.71
C PHE A 451 27.09 -0.20 -13.65
N VAL A 452 27.25 1.09 -13.42
CA VAL A 452 26.75 2.14 -14.31
C VAL A 452 27.79 2.39 -15.40
N ALA A 453 27.35 2.37 -16.67
CA ALA A 453 28.16 2.87 -17.77
C ALA A 453 27.93 4.38 -17.90
N GLU A 454 28.99 5.17 -17.90
CA GLU A 454 28.92 6.62 -17.96
C GLU A 454 29.28 7.14 -19.35
N GLN A 455 28.71 8.26 -19.77
CA GLN A 455 29.06 8.84 -21.07
C GLN A 455 30.41 9.57 -20.99
N ASP A 456 31.31 9.27 -21.92
CA ASP A 456 32.54 10.03 -22.12
C ASP A 456 32.31 11.32 -22.93
N SER A 457 33.38 12.09 -23.19
CA SER A 457 33.30 13.31 -24.01
C SER A 457 32.83 13.07 -25.45
N SER A 458 32.93 11.82 -25.95
CA SER A 458 32.39 11.40 -27.25
C SER A 458 30.92 10.96 -27.20
N LYS A 459 30.26 11.08 -26.03
CA LYS A 459 28.89 10.60 -25.74
C LYS A 459 28.71 9.08 -25.85
N ALA A 460 29.81 8.34 -25.89
CA ALA A 460 29.79 6.89 -25.83
C ALA A 460 29.77 6.45 -24.36
N TYR A 461 28.97 5.43 -24.07
CA TYR A 461 28.91 4.82 -22.75
C TYR A 461 30.16 3.98 -22.51
N LYS A 462 30.95 4.35 -21.51
CA LYS A 462 32.16 3.67 -21.09
C LYS A 462 31.90 2.97 -19.74
N PHE A 463 32.37 1.75 -19.65
CA PHE A 463 32.50 0.99 -18.41
C PHE A 463 33.96 0.55 -18.27
N ASP A 464 34.53 0.77 -17.10
CA ASP A 464 35.93 0.51 -16.76
C ASP A 464 35.98 -0.10 -15.37
N MET A 465 36.26 -1.40 -15.29
CA MET A 465 36.26 -2.15 -14.04
C MET A 465 37.61 -2.79 -13.83
N ASP A 466 38.37 -2.21 -12.90
CA ASP A 466 39.58 -2.80 -12.37
C ASP A 466 39.24 -4.01 -11.47
N VAL A 467 39.67 -5.20 -11.89
CA VAL A 467 39.31 -6.46 -11.23
C VAL A 467 39.89 -6.51 -9.82
N GLY A 468 41.13 -6.03 -9.63
CA GLY A 468 41.78 -5.99 -8.32
C GLY A 468 41.04 -5.08 -7.34
N ASN A 469 40.76 -3.84 -7.75
CA ASN A 469 40.10 -2.85 -6.91
C ASN A 469 38.63 -3.18 -6.62
N GLN A 470 37.93 -3.82 -7.57
CA GLN A 470 36.51 -4.15 -7.43
C GLN A 470 36.27 -5.52 -6.78
N GLY A 471 37.31 -6.29 -6.47
CA GLY A 471 37.18 -7.65 -5.91
C GLY A 471 36.30 -7.75 -4.66
N LYS A 472 36.29 -6.73 -3.80
CA LYS A 472 35.41 -6.67 -2.63
C LYS A 472 33.92 -6.74 -3.00
N ASN A 473 33.50 -6.11 -4.10
CA ASN A 473 32.10 -6.11 -4.55
C ASN A 473 31.66 -7.49 -5.05
N PHE A 474 32.61 -8.31 -5.52
CA PHE A 474 32.39 -9.70 -5.90
C PHE A 474 32.59 -10.68 -4.73
N ASN A 475 32.84 -10.19 -3.51
CA ASN A 475 33.30 -10.98 -2.37
C ASN A 475 34.53 -11.87 -2.70
N TYR A 476 35.37 -11.41 -3.63
CA TYR A 476 36.54 -12.12 -4.16
C TYR A 476 36.21 -13.52 -4.71
N GLN A 477 35.01 -13.72 -5.25
CA GLN A 477 34.59 -15.02 -5.79
C GLN A 477 35.12 -15.20 -7.22
N ASN A 478 36.03 -16.15 -7.39
CA ASN A 478 36.52 -16.54 -8.71
C ASN A 478 35.43 -17.32 -9.46
N GLY A 479 35.36 -17.15 -10.78
CA GLY A 479 34.39 -17.90 -11.57
C GLY A 479 34.11 -17.30 -12.93
N LEU A 480 33.22 -17.97 -13.65
CA LEU A 480 32.71 -17.52 -14.94
C LEU A 480 31.52 -16.57 -14.72
N TYR A 481 31.63 -15.36 -15.25
CA TYR A 481 30.58 -14.34 -15.20
C TYR A 481 30.07 -14.04 -16.60
N ASN A 482 28.75 -13.97 -16.77
CA ASN A 482 28.12 -13.43 -17.97
C ASN A 482 28.06 -11.91 -17.86
N ILE A 483 28.47 -11.21 -18.92
CA ILE A 483 28.35 -9.75 -19.02
C ILE A 483 27.08 -9.40 -19.80
N TYR A 484 26.16 -8.68 -19.17
CA TYR A 484 24.98 -8.13 -19.79
C TYR A 484 25.07 -6.60 -19.90
N LEU A 485 24.61 -6.04 -21.02
CA LEU A 485 24.35 -4.61 -21.17
C LEU A 485 22.85 -4.37 -21.16
N THR A 486 22.38 -3.62 -20.16
CA THR A 486 20.97 -3.27 -19.98
C THR A 486 20.77 -1.80 -20.32
N ILE A 487 19.95 -1.53 -21.33
CA ILE A 487 19.61 -0.18 -21.79
C ILE A 487 18.13 0.07 -21.56
N GLY A 488 17.81 1.11 -20.79
CA GLY A 488 16.43 1.44 -20.42
C GLY A 488 16.18 2.94 -20.29
N ASP A 489 15.03 3.40 -20.78
CA ASP A 489 14.56 4.77 -20.60
C ASP A 489 13.04 4.84 -20.79
N ALA A 490 12.33 5.64 -20.00
CA ALA A 490 10.89 5.89 -20.13
C ALA A 490 10.50 6.63 -21.44
N SER A 491 11.45 6.92 -22.31
CA SER A 491 11.25 7.52 -23.63
C SER A 491 11.79 6.66 -24.77
N LEU A 492 12.12 5.40 -24.50
CA LEU A 492 12.45 4.41 -25.51
C LEU A 492 11.31 3.41 -25.69
N SER A 493 11.08 2.99 -26.94
CA SER A 493 10.13 1.90 -27.24
C SER A 493 10.77 0.51 -27.21
N ASN A 494 12.10 0.43 -27.33
CA ASN A 494 12.85 -0.84 -27.43
C ASN A 494 13.97 -0.94 -26.38
N SER A 495 13.64 -0.75 -25.10
CA SER A 495 14.57 -1.09 -24.01
C SER A 495 14.97 -2.58 -24.10
N PHE A 496 16.22 -2.90 -23.84
CA PHE A 496 16.75 -4.26 -24.02
C PHE A 496 17.81 -4.62 -22.96
N GLU A 497 17.96 -5.92 -22.75
CA GLU A 497 19.10 -6.52 -22.06
C GLU A 497 19.82 -7.44 -23.05
N TRP A 498 21.14 -7.29 -23.17
CA TRP A 498 21.94 -8.00 -24.17
C TRP A 498 23.12 -8.73 -23.51
N LEU A 499 23.16 -10.06 -23.67
CA LEU A 499 24.31 -10.89 -23.28
C LEU A 499 25.49 -10.65 -24.24
N LEU A 500 26.53 -9.98 -23.73
CA LEU A 500 27.69 -9.56 -24.51
C LEU A 500 28.74 -10.65 -24.64
N ALA A 501 29.18 -11.23 -23.52
CA ALA A 501 30.30 -12.17 -23.47
C ALA A 501 30.31 -12.93 -22.15
N ASP A 502 31.12 -13.99 -22.10
CA ASP A 502 31.52 -14.63 -20.86
C ASP A 502 32.92 -14.15 -20.46
N VAL A 503 33.11 -13.84 -19.19
CA VAL A 503 34.39 -13.43 -18.61
C VAL A 503 34.75 -14.30 -17.42
N GLN A 504 35.92 -14.92 -17.48
CA GLN A 504 36.52 -15.61 -16.36
C GLN A 504 37.26 -14.59 -15.47
N LEU A 505 36.73 -14.32 -14.27
CA LEU A 505 37.35 -13.41 -13.31
C LEU A 505 38.19 -14.17 -12.29
N LYS A 506 39.40 -13.66 -12.02
CA LYS A 506 40.34 -14.18 -11.02
C LYS A 506 40.79 -13.07 -10.06
N PHE A 507 40.50 -13.22 -8.79
CA PHE A 507 40.82 -12.30 -7.70
C PHE A 507 41.96 -12.84 -6.83
N ASN A 508 42.74 -11.96 -6.19
CA ASN A 508 43.94 -12.29 -5.39
C ASN A 508 43.66 -12.89 -4.00
N GLN A 509 42.59 -13.67 -3.83
CA GLN A 509 42.34 -14.43 -2.60
C GLN A 509 42.23 -15.92 -2.91
N PRO A 510 42.75 -16.80 -2.03
CA PRO A 510 42.54 -18.23 -2.19
C PRO A 510 41.05 -18.52 -2.24
N ASP A 511 40.65 -19.44 -3.14
CA ASP A 511 39.27 -19.89 -3.29
C ASP A 511 38.72 -20.27 -1.90
N ARG A 512 37.91 -19.39 -1.31
CA ARG A 512 37.19 -19.73 -0.09
C ARG A 512 36.08 -20.65 -0.51
N ASP A 513 36.04 -21.85 0.06
CA ASP A 513 34.93 -22.79 -0.12
C ASP A 513 33.60 -22.04 -0.03
N ILE A 514 32.87 -22.01 -1.14
CA ILE A 514 31.59 -21.34 -1.30
C ILE A 514 30.58 -22.14 -0.49
N LYS A 515 30.56 -21.95 0.84
CA LYS A 515 29.45 -22.42 1.66
C LYS A 515 28.36 -21.38 1.55
N PRO A 516 27.20 -21.70 0.94
CA PRO A 516 26.06 -20.78 0.95
C PRO A 516 25.74 -20.44 2.41
N SER A 517 25.90 -19.17 2.79
CA SER A 517 25.52 -18.72 4.12
C SER A 517 24.00 -18.66 4.16
N PHE A 518 23.36 -19.76 4.57
CA PHE A 518 21.93 -19.74 4.83
C PHE A 518 21.66 -18.82 6.02
N VAL A 519 21.10 -17.64 5.76
CA VAL A 519 20.66 -16.68 6.80
C VAL A 519 19.53 -17.28 7.65
N ARG A 520 18.81 -18.27 7.11
CA ARG A 520 17.89 -19.16 7.84
C ARG A 520 18.24 -20.61 7.54
N GLY A 521 18.66 -21.32 8.57
CA GLY A 521 18.93 -22.75 8.55
C GLY A 521 19.34 -23.20 9.96
N PRO A 522 19.26 -24.51 10.26
CA PRO A 522 19.84 -25.01 11.49
C PRO A 522 21.34 -24.70 11.51
N LEU A 523 21.80 -24.04 12.58
CA LEU A 523 23.22 -23.87 12.81
C LEU A 523 23.87 -25.25 13.04
N PRO A 524 25.17 -25.41 12.76
CA PRO A 524 25.89 -26.62 13.15
C PRO A 524 25.69 -26.92 14.63
N GLU A 525 25.43 -28.19 14.96
CA GLU A 525 25.25 -28.63 16.34
C GLU A 525 26.53 -28.42 17.14
N ILE A 526 26.44 -27.73 18.28
CA ILE A 526 27.55 -27.54 19.22
C ILE A 526 27.47 -28.65 20.26
N VAL A 527 28.41 -29.60 20.22
CA VAL A 527 28.51 -30.68 21.20
C VAL A 527 29.44 -30.24 22.34
N HIS A 528 28.93 -30.24 23.57
CA HIS A 528 29.75 -29.91 24.75
C HIS A 528 30.82 -30.99 24.97
N GLN A 529 32.10 -30.60 24.85
CA GLN A 529 33.22 -31.49 25.14
C GLN A 529 33.49 -31.52 26.64
N PHE A 530 32.99 -32.55 27.32
CA PHE A 530 33.31 -32.79 28.73
C PHE A 530 34.80 -33.07 28.90
N ARG A 531 35.36 -32.64 30.04
CA ARG A 531 36.71 -33.03 30.45
C ARG A 531 36.77 -34.55 30.59
N VAL A 532 37.77 -35.17 29.96
CA VAL A 532 37.99 -36.62 30.07
C VAL A 532 38.32 -36.95 31.54
N PRO A 533 37.65 -37.96 32.16
CA PRO A 533 37.97 -38.37 33.51
C PRO A 533 39.43 -38.83 33.62
N ASP A 534 40.11 -38.44 34.69
CA ASP A 534 41.48 -38.89 34.95
C ASP A 534 41.52 -40.43 35.10
N LYS A 535 42.52 -41.06 34.48
CA LYS A 535 42.67 -42.53 34.52
C LYS A 535 43.00 -42.99 35.95
N ARG A 536 42.17 -43.87 36.50
CA ARG A 536 42.45 -44.54 37.79
C ARG A 536 43.50 -45.65 37.61
N PRO A 537 44.35 -45.91 38.61
CA PRO A 537 45.30 -47.01 38.56
C PRO A 537 44.60 -48.38 38.49
N PRO A 538 45.25 -49.42 37.96
CA PRO A 538 44.70 -50.78 37.93
C PRO A 538 44.41 -51.30 39.34
N ARG A 539 43.25 -51.94 39.52
CA ARG A 539 42.78 -52.45 40.81
C ARG A 539 43.78 -53.41 41.48
N ILE A 540 44.40 -54.29 40.70
CA ILE A 540 45.40 -55.27 41.20
C ILE A 540 46.56 -54.57 41.91
N VAL A 541 47.03 -53.45 41.37
CA VAL A 541 48.10 -52.67 42.00
C VAL A 541 47.62 -52.13 43.35
N SER A 542 46.43 -51.53 43.40
CA SER A 542 45.84 -51.01 44.65
C SER A 542 45.64 -52.10 45.71
N ASP A 543 45.19 -53.28 45.32
CA ASP A 543 44.93 -54.40 46.24
C ASP A 543 46.23 -54.95 46.84
N ILE A 544 47.28 -55.11 46.02
CA ILE A 544 48.61 -55.55 46.49
C ILE A 544 49.18 -54.57 47.52
N PHE A 545 49.16 -53.27 47.22
CA PHE A 545 49.67 -52.26 48.15
C PHE A 545 48.85 -52.17 49.44
N THR A 546 47.54 -52.40 49.38
CA THR A 546 46.70 -52.50 50.58
C THR A 546 47.11 -53.69 51.46
N GLY A 547 47.38 -54.86 50.86
CA GLY A 547 47.92 -56.02 51.58
C GLY A 547 49.30 -55.75 52.20
N LEU A 548 50.18 -55.07 51.47
CA LEU A 548 51.49 -54.63 52.00
C LEU A 548 51.32 -53.71 53.22
N CYS A 549 50.35 -52.80 53.21
CA CYS A 549 50.06 -51.93 54.36
C CYS A 549 49.56 -52.69 55.61
N ILE A 550 48.90 -53.84 55.45
CA ILE A 550 48.45 -54.69 56.57
C ILE A 550 49.62 -55.54 57.13
N THR A 551 50.64 -55.80 56.33
CA THR A 551 51.75 -56.71 56.68
C THR A 551 52.49 -56.32 57.97
N PRO A 552 52.85 -55.04 58.23
CA PRO A 552 53.48 -54.65 59.49
C PRO A 552 52.64 -54.98 60.73
N LEU A 553 51.32 -54.92 60.65
CA LEU A 553 50.42 -55.25 61.77
C LEU A 553 50.45 -56.75 62.08
N VAL A 554 50.46 -57.60 61.04
CA VAL A 554 50.59 -59.06 61.19
C VAL A 554 51.94 -59.40 61.81
N LEU A 555 53.03 -58.78 61.33
CA LEU A 555 54.37 -58.97 61.89
C LEU A 555 54.45 -58.55 63.36
N LEU A 556 53.79 -57.46 63.75
CA LEU A 556 53.71 -57.01 65.14
C LEU A 556 53.12 -58.08 66.05
N PHE A 557 52.01 -58.72 65.66
CA PHE A 557 51.42 -59.80 66.46
C PHE A 557 52.31 -61.05 66.54
N VAL A 558 52.98 -61.41 65.44
CA VAL A 558 53.96 -62.52 65.44
C VAL A 558 55.11 -62.23 66.40
N PHE A 559 55.62 -61.00 66.42
CA PHE A 559 56.69 -60.61 67.34
C PHE A 559 56.22 -60.55 68.79
N TRP A 560 55.01 -60.05 69.06
CA TRP A 560 54.43 -60.08 70.41
C TRP A 560 54.28 -61.50 70.96
N ALA A 561 53.86 -62.44 70.11
CA ALA A 561 53.78 -63.85 70.46
C ALA A 561 55.17 -64.44 70.76
N LYS A 562 56.18 -64.13 69.94
CA LYS A 562 57.57 -64.59 70.19
C LYS A 562 58.20 -64.00 71.45
N LEU A 563 57.87 -62.75 71.79
CA LEU A 563 58.36 -62.07 72.99
C LEU A 563 57.61 -62.47 74.27
N GLY A 564 56.53 -63.25 74.17
CA GLY A 564 55.74 -63.69 75.33
C GLY A 564 54.91 -62.57 75.97
N ILE A 565 54.57 -61.51 75.21
CA ILE A 565 53.72 -60.42 75.71
C ILE A 565 52.33 -60.97 76.03
N ASN A 566 51.92 -60.84 77.28
CA ASN A 566 50.63 -61.34 77.77
C ASN A 566 49.85 -60.24 78.50
N VAL A 567 48.56 -60.48 78.69
CA VAL A 567 47.63 -59.55 79.37
C VAL A 567 47.31 -60.03 80.80
N SER A 568 48.24 -60.72 81.46
CA SER A 568 48.00 -61.40 82.75
C SER A 568 47.60 -60.46 83.90
N ASN A 569 48.02 -59.19 83.84
CA ASN A 569 47.69 -58.18 84.85
C ASN A 569 46.33 -57.49 84.61
N PHE A 570 45.50 -57.98 83.69
CA PHE A 570 44.18 -57.41 83.44
C PHE A 570 43.20 -57.75 84.57
N THR A 571 42.81 -56.73 85.34
CA THR A 571 41.84 -56.91 86.42
C THR A 571 40.42 -56.60 85.94
N LEU A 572 39.46 -57.47 86.25
CA LEU A 572 38.02 -57.29 85.92
C LEU A 572 37.32 -56.25 86.82
N ALA A 573 38.00 -55.16 87.15
CA ALA A 573 37.42 -54.07 87.90
C ALA A 573 36.47 -53.24 87.01
N PRO A 574 35.39 -52.66 87.56
CA PRO A 574 34.48 -51.82 86.78
C PRO A 574 35.18 -50.65 86.07
N SER A 575 36.19 -50.05 86.69
CA SER A 575 36.98 -48.96 86.07
C SER A 575 37.85 -49.44 84.91
N THR A 576 38.40 -50.67 84.98
CA THR A 576 39.23 -51.25 83.92
C THR A 576 38.38 -51.58 82.70
N ILE A 577 37.26 -52.27 82.93
CA ILE A 577 36.31 -52.63 81.87
C ILE A 577 35.72 -51.36 81.26
N GLY A 578 35.25 -50.42 82.09
CA GLY A 578 34.67 -49.15 81.63
C GLY A 578 35.64 -48.30 80.80
N PHE A 579 36.92 -48.24 81.17
CA PHE A 579 37.92 -47.51 80.40
C PHE A 579 38.15 -48.14 79.01
N HIS A 580 38.35 -49.47 78.93
CA HIS A 580 38.62 -50.12 77.65
C HIS A 580 37.38 -50.20 76.75
N LEU A 581 36.18 -50.37 77.30
CA LEU A 581 34.93 -50.25 76.54
C LEU A 581 34.74 -48.83 76.02
N GLY A 582 34.97 -47.82 76.86
CA GLY A 582 34.89 -46.42 76.47
C GLY A 582 35.89 -46.06 75.36
N PHE A 583 37.15 -46.44 75.52
CA PHE A 583 38.19 -46.22 74.52
C PHE A 583 37.92 -46.97 73.21
N GLY A 584 37.50 -48.24 73.28
CA GLY A 584 37.06 -49.00 72.11
C GLY A 584 35.85 -48.36 71.43
N GLY A 585 34.90 -47.83 72.21
CA GLY A 585 33.75 -47.08 71.72
C GLY A 585 34.14 -45.79 70.99
N ILE A 586 35.16 -45.07 71.46
CA ILE A 586 35.71 -43.89 70.75
C ILE A 586 36.30 -44.31 69.40
N LEU A 587 37.12 -45.37 69.36
CA LEU A 587 37.72 -45.86 68.11
C LEU A 587 36.65 -46.35 67.11
N ALA A 588 35.64 -47.07 67.61
CA ALA A 588 34.50 -47.49 66.80
C ALA A 588 33.70 -46.29 66.27
N LEU A 589 33.47 -45.28 67.11
CA LEU A 589 32.80 -44.05 66.68
C LEU A 589 33.59 -43.33 65.57
N PHE A 590 34.93 -43.31 65.65
CA PHE A 590 35.76 -42.76 64.57
C PHE A 590 35.68 -43.56 63.27
N PHE A 591 35.57 -44.89 63.36
CA PHE A 591 35.32 -45.71 62.18
C PHE A 591 33.94 -45.43 61.55
N VAL A 592 32.90 -45.30 62.37
CA VAL A 592 31.54 -44.95 61.90
C VAL A 592 31.48 -43.50 61.37
N PHE A 593 32.27 -42.59 61.93
CA PHE A 593 32.48 -41.24 61.38
C PHE A 593 33.08 -41.28 59.98
N TRP A 594 34.12 -42.09 59.78
CA TRP A 594 34.72 -42.24 58.46
C TRP A 594 33.75 -42.79 57.42
N LEU A 595 32.85 -43.70 57.82
CA LEU A 595 31.86 -44.29 56.91
C LEU A 595 30.65 -43.39 56.63
N GLN A 596 30.05 -42.76 57.65
CA GLN A 596 28.70 -42.18 57.52
C GLN A 596 28.42 -40.94 58.36
N LEU A 597 28.98 -40.79 59.58
CA LEU A 597 28.57 -39.66 60.45
C LEU A 597 29.18 -38.33 59.97
N ASN A 598 28.42 -37.25 60.13
CA ASN A 598 28.99 -35.91 60.00
C ASN A 598 29.69 -35.47 61.29
N MET A 599 30.48 -34.39 61.18
CA MET A 599 31.31 -33.91 62.30
C MET A 599 30.50 -33.58 63.55
N PHE A 600 29.32 -32.96 63.43
CA PHE A 600 28.51 -32.58 64.60
C PHE A 600 27.86 -33.77 65.30
N GLN A 601 27.39 -34.77 64.54
CA GLN A 601 26.86 -36.02 65.09
C GLN A 601 27.94 -36.78 65.85
N THR A 602 29.14 -36.90 65.25
CA THR A 602 30.29 -37.52 65.89
C THR A 602 30.65 -36.82 67.19
N LEU A 603 30.74 -35.49 67.21
CA LEU A 603 31.04 -34.73 68.43
C LEU A 603 29.96 -34.93 69.50
N ARG A 604 28.68 -34.92 69.14
CA ARG A 604 27.57 -35.14 70.07
C ARG A 604 27.64 -36.51 70.75
N LEU A 605 28.02 -37.56 70.02
CA LEU A 605 28.21 -38.92 70.57
C LEU A 605 29.54 -39.07 71.30
N LEU A 606 30.58 -38.38 70.83
CA LEU A 606 31.92 -38.46 71.38
C LEU A 606 31.99 -37.85 72.78
N ILE A 607 31.36 -36.69 73.01
CA ILE A 607 31.41 -36.00 74.31
C ILE A 607 31.01 -36.91 75.48
N PRO A 608 29.82 -37.55 75.50
CA PRO A 608 29.43 -38.40 76.62
C PRO A 608 30.35 -39.64 76.76
N ILE A 609 30.73 -40.28 75.65
CA ILE A 609 31.64 -41.44 75.68
C ILE A 609 33.02 -41.03 76.21
N ALA A 610 33.53 -39.87 75.80
CA ALA A 610 34.83 -39.33 76.22
C ALA A 610 34.82 -38.95 77.71
N VAL A 611 33.76 -38.29 78.20
CA VAL A 611 33.62 -37.97 79.63
C VAL A 611 33.55 -39.26 80.46
N PHE A 612 32.78 -40.25 80.02
CA PHE A 612 32.71 -41.56 80.69
C PHE A 612 34.08 -42.25 80.72
N THR A 613 34.75 -42.32 79.56
CA THR A 613 36.10 -42.92 79.41
C THR A 613 37.12 -42.21 80.29
N PHE A 614 37.05 -40.87 80.37
CA PHE A 614 37.92 -40.05 81.20
C PHE A 614 37.77 -40.37 82.71
N LEU A 615 36.53 -40.45 83.21
CA LEU A 615 36.26 -40.77 84.61
C LEU A 615 36.72 -42.18 84.98
N CYS A 616 36.39 -43.18 84.15
CA CYS A 616 36.84 -44.56 84.34
C CYS A 616 38.37 -44.68 84.27
N GLY A 617 38.98 -43.98 83.30
CA GLY A 617 40.44 -43.94 83.11
C GLY A 617 41.16 -43.31 84.29
N ASN A 618 40.69 -42.18 84.81
CA ASN A 618 41.27 -41.55 86.01
C ASN A 618 41.23 -42.50 87.21
N ARG A 619 40.11 -43.20 87.44
CA ARG A 619 39.99 -44.18 88.53
C ARG A 619 40.90 -45.40 88.32
N LEU A 620 40.99 -45.91 87.08
CA LEU A 620 41.87 -47.01 86.72
C LEU A 620 43.34 -46.65 86.98
N LEU A 621 43.79 -45.50 86.48
CA LEU A 621 45.16 -45.03 86.65
C LEU A 621 45.52 -44.79 88.13
N ARG A 622 44.62 -44.20 88.91
CA ARG A 622 44.81 -44.06 90.37
C ARG A 622 44.97 -45.41 91.07
N ARG A 623 44.17 -46.41 90.69
CA ARG A 623 44.28 -47.76 91.24
C ARG A 623 45.60 -48.42 90.85
N LEU A 624 46.00 -48.34 89.58
CA LEU A 624 47.27 -48.89 89.11
C LEU A 624 48.45 -48.22 89.81
N TYR A 625 48.39 -46.91 90.00
CA TYR A 625 49.37 -46.15 90.78
C TYR A 625 49.42 -46.61 92.24
N ALA A 626 48.26 -46.75 92.91
CA ALA A 626 48.19 -47.25 94.28
C ALA A 626 48.73 -48.69 94.39
N GLN A 627 48.41 -49.57 93.44
CA GLN A 627 48.96 -50.94 93.40
C GLN A 627 50.47 -50.94 93.19
N ARG A 628 50.99 -50.03 92.34
CA ARG A 628 52.44 -49.87 92.14
C ARG A 628 53.13 -49.40 93.41
N ASN A 629 52.56 -48.41 94.11
CA ASN A 629 53.11 -47.88 95.36
C ASN A 629 53.00 -48.89 96.51
N ALA A 630 51.91 -49.67 96.57
CA ALA A 630 51.79 -50.76 97.55
C ALA A 630 52.81 -51.88 97.30
N LYS A 631 53.18 -52.15 96.04
CA LYS A 631 54.26 -53.08 95.70
C LYS A 631 55.67 -52.52 95.98
N ASN A 632 55.85 -51.20 96.00
CA ASN A 632 57.12 -50.52 96.27
C ASN A 632 56.96 -49.43 97.36
N PRO A 633 56.84 -49.79 98.66
CA PRO A 633 56.49 -48.85 99.74
C PRO A 633 57.61 -47.87 100.18
N ALA A 634 58.73 -47.77 99.46
CA ALA A 634 59.93 -47.03 99.90
C ALA A 634 59.98 -45.54 99.50
N GLY A 635 58.85 -44.81 99.50
CA GLY A 635 58.85 -43.41 99.05
C GLY A 635 57.65 -42.56 99.46
N ALA A 636 57.16 -42.69 100.70
CA ALA A 636 56.12 -41.81 101.23
C ALA A 636 56.60 -41.18 102.55
N SER A 637 57.40 -40.12 102.40
CA SER A 637 57.49 -38.98 103.31
C SER A 637 57.50 -37.73 102.44
#